data_AF-A0A925NR24-F1
#
_entry.id   AF-A0A925NR24-F1
#
_cell.length_a   1.000
_cell.length_b   1.000
_cell.length_c   1.000
_cell.angle_alpha   90.00
_cell.angle_beta   90.00
_cell.angle_gamma   90.00
#
_symmetry.space_group_name_H-M   'P 1'
#
loop_
_entity.id
_entity.type
_entity.pdbx_description
1 polymer ?
#
loop_
_entity_poly.entity_id
_entity_poly.type
_entity_poly.pdbx_seq_one_letter_code
_entity_poly.pdbx_strand_id
1 'polypeptide(L)'
;SDEMFRPVALRLGPDGCLYIVDWYNKIISHNEVPRNHPERDKKRGRVWRVKHKDVNPLAVPDFMTLSGDELTARLGGENTTQSHLAWQAIGDRQMKELEPKLKKMIGDKSQSAGRRIAALWALEGLKLADETTVRSLFDDPNRNVRREAVRVTGELGVAPGKVFYGSRTLNDPDPEVRAEVIRATGRFLSSAPSPAKDLEARNAVRVLINGADLAPLDEPMMKSTQSGRPIKVGEAYEREFHRYLVRLFLEKQPALVAEFLQFDAQGRPVENTILATLALEPRTSATQIAKVMPLLKRPPGQEELLRLAQFPDEPGVAEVLKRILQDPATGTASIESLLKVRTRLDAAKITPLLIDSAKQLLVQNSPAAIELGIKLASAFQLAAVEPDLVRALEQGWGGYPKLEAKEYLLRPESLAALQALRELKSDRVDLFAKLAEKGGPAEQLAAVGALAASRSVMGPQQLASLYPNLSMAPRRTALAALTGTKNGAGALVKAVRAGSIPKDELDGATIEKLQAVLGNDADLAALMNEMASFLRPALRLDGSDNAWADTDITLDGPFTVETWVKLDPGIDNNDGILGAPGVIDMNFFGGLFRVWAGGGVNDVIVAKKKITAEVWTHVAVTRNGVGQFRIYQNGELDTDQGKPIATKLEHLRIGWTAPTKGTAGWLSEFRLWNRVRSADEIRADFDRSFEGEPRPDGLVQLFAGTNWIGLKAGARIERTSDFPPLLSPVEARMLAEKFKKFHALASRSGDAPKGGSLFTNLCMSCHSVGGQGGQVGPALSGAGASGNEALLRNILTPNAAMEGGYRAFRVELNDGDVLDGILVLRDAEAIVLRRPNSEDIRIPVKGVRRAEFTRRSIMPEGLLDGLGEKDVADLFAYLGTLK
;
A
#
# COMPACT_ATOMS: atom_id res chain seq x y z
N SER A 1 18.40 0.06 36.78
CA SER A 1 18.77 0.22 35.35
C SER A 1 19.14 1.66 35.10
N ASP A 2 19.94 1.96 34.08
CA ASP A 2 20.12 3.34 33.61
C ASP A 2 19.22 3.56 32.39
N GLU A 3 18.12 4.29 32.60
CA GLU A 3 17.09 4.54 31.59
C GLU A 3 17.57 5.46 30.45
N MET A 4 18.72 6.12 30.62
CA MET A 4 19.29 7.08 29.67
C MET A 4 20.38 6.45 28.78
N PHE A 5 20.76 5.19 29.03
CA PHE A 5 21.74 4.47 28.22
C PHE A 5 21.22 4.21 26.80
N ARG A 6 21.92 4.71 25.78
CA ARG A 6 21.57 4.62 24.35
C ARG A 6 22.82 4.20 23.55
N PRO A 7 23.17 2.90 23.53
CA PRO A 7 24.31 2.41 22.79
C PRO A 7 24.06 2.58 21.29
N VAL A 8 24.91 3.36 20.61
CA VAL A 8 24.83 3.63 19.17
C VAL A 8 25.90 2.91 18.36
N ALA A 9 26.99 2.47 19.01
CA ALA A 9 28.00 1.61 18.39
C ALA A 9 28.70 0.73 19.43
N LEU A 10 29.18 -0.43 18.99
CA LEU A 10 30.03 -1.34 19.77
C LEU A 10 31.19 -1.84 18.91
N ARG A 11 32.42 -1.84 19.45
CA ARG A 11 33.65 -2.26 18.76
C ARG A 11 34.65 -2.88 19.74
N LEU A 12 35.43 -3.86 19.28
CA LEU A 12 36.61 -4.34 20.03
C LEU A 12 37.79 -3.40 19.78
N GLY A 13 38.45 -2.96 20.84
CA GLY A 13 39.62 -2.08 20.79
C GLY A 13 40.94 -2.82 20.57
N PRO A 14 42.01 -2.09 20.19
CA PRO A 14 43.35 -2.68 20.03
C PRO A 14 43.95 -3.18 21.34
N ASP A 15 43.39 -2.81 22.49
CA ASP A 15 43.73 -3.29 23.83
C ASP A 15 42.96 -4.57 24.25
N GLY A 16 42.07 -5.09 23.38
CA GLY A 16 41.21 -6.24 23.67
C GLY A 16 39.95 -5.93 24.49
N CYS A 17 39.68 -4.66 24.81
CA CYS A 17 38.46 -4.27 25.52
C CYS A 17 37.29 -4.06 24.54
N LEU A 18 36.06 -4.29 24.98
CA LEU A 18 34.85 -3.90 24.26
C LEU A 18 34.55 -2.43 24.55
N TYR A 19 34.55 -1.60 23.51
CA TYR A 19 34.14 -0.20 23.57
C TYR A 19 32.68 -0.08 23.15
N ILE A 20 31.87 0.54 24.02
CA ILE A 20 30.48 0.88 23.73
C ILE A 20 30.36 2.41 23.70
N VAL A 21 29.96 2.94 22.55
CA VAL A 21 29.63 4.37 22.40
C VAL A 21 28.16 4.55 22.74
N ASP A 22 27.91 5.29 23.79
CA ASP A 22 26.59 5.58 24.35
C ASP A 22 26.27 7.07 24.16
N TRP A 23 25.19 7.35 23.44
CA TRP A 23 24.75 8.73 23.15
C TRP A 23 24.04 9.41 24.34
N TYR A 24 23.85 8.70 25.47
CA TYR A 24 23.25 9.18 26.72
C TYR A 24 22.04 10.10 26.55
N ASN A 25 20.86 9.54 26.30
CA ASN A 25 19.68 10.33 25.92
C ASN A 25 18.38 9.74 26.46
N LYS A 26 17.47 10.60 26.92
CA LYS A 26 16.17 10.17 27.44
C LYS A 26 15.29 9.60 26.35
N ILE A 27 15.33 10.20 25.17
CA ILE A 27 14.51 9.78 24.03
C ILE A 27 15.20 8.62 23.29
N ILE A 28 14.44 7.61 22.88
CA ILE A 28 14.96 6.41 22.21
C ILE A 28 15.04 6.63 20.70
N SER A 29 13.97 7.17 20.10
CA SER A 29 13.82 7.32 18.65
C SER A 29 13.87 8.79 18.20
N HIS A 30 14.20 9.02 16.93
CA HIS A 30 14.07 10.34 16.31
C HIS A 30 12.60 10.71 15.99
N ASN A 31 11.67 9.76 16.11
CA ASN A 31 10.24 9.93 15.79
C ASN A 31 9.29 10.03 17.00
N GLU A 32 9.75 9.72 18.22
CA GLU A 32 8.91 9.79 19.45
C GLU A 32 8.52 11.21 19.84
N VAL A 33 9.44 12.16 19.66
CA VAL A 33 9.26 13.59 19.96
C VAL A 33 10.01 14.43 18.92
N PRO A 34 9.70 15.72 18.73
CA PRO A 34 10.42 16.60 17.81
C PRO A 34 11.96 16.58 18.00
N ARG A 35 12.72 16.77 16.91
CA ARG A 35 14.20 16.73 16.94
C ARG A 35 14.83 17.79 17.86
N ASN A 36 14.11 18.88 18.15
CA ASN A 36 14.53 19.95 19.04
C ASN A 36 14.13 19.75 20.52
N HIS A 37 13.29 18.75 20.85
CA HIS A 37 12.72 18.51 22.19
C HIS A 37 13.75 18.67 23.33
N PRO A 38 13.43 19.38 24.43
CA PRO A 38 14.42 19.79 25.43
C PRO A 38 15.06 18.63 26.18
N GLU A 39 14.34 17.51 26.34
CA GLU A 39 14.88 16.30 26.97
C GLU A 39 15.79 15.46 26.06
N ARG A 40 15.93 15.83 24.77
CA ARG A 40 16.97 15.23 23.94
C ARG A 40 18.32 15.78 24.38
N ASP A 41 19.16 14.90 24.92
CA ASP A 41 20.54 15.29 25.20
C ASP A 41 21.29 15.54 23.89
N LYS A 42 22.05 16.64 23.88
CA LYS A 42 22.82 17.18 22.75
C LYS A 42 24.25 17.52 23.16
N LYS A 43 24.64 17.19 24.40
CA LYS A 43 25.88 17.64 25.05
C LYS A 43 26.66 16.52 25.72
N ARG A 44 25.98 15.45 26.16
CA ARG A 44 26.58 14.34 26.91
C ARG A 44 26.55 13.06 26.08
N GLY A 45 27.55 12.23 26.33
CA GLY A 45 27.71 10.88 25.82
C GLY A 45 28.75 10.17 26.68
N ARG A 46 28.84 8.85 26.57
CA ARG A 46 29.77 8.02 27.34
C ARG A 46 30.48 7.03 26.43
N VAL A 47 31.74 6.75 26.72
CA VAL A 47 32.48 5.64 26.11
C VAL A 47 32.79 4.65 27.22
N TRP A 48 32.13 3.50 27.18
CA TRP A 48 32.37 2.42 28.14
C TRP A 48 33.48 1.53 27.60
N ARG A 49 34.57 1.39 28.37
CA ARG A 49 35.65 0.43 28.10
C ARG A 49 35.45 -0.79 29.00
N VAL A 50 34.90 -1.86 28.44
CA VAL A 50 34.52 -3.08 29.16
C VAL A 50 35.56 -4.16 28.94
N LYS A 51 36.02 -4.81 30.02
CA LYS A 51 36.89 -5.99 29.99
C LYS A 51 36.38 -7.05 30.95
N HIS A 52 36.73 -8.32 30.70
CA HIS A 52 36.58 -9.33 31.74
C HIS A 52 37.54 -9.02 32.90
N LYS A 53 37.13 -9.32 34.14
CA LYS A 53 37.94 -9.09 35.35
C LYS A 53 39.34 -9.70 35.22
N ASP A 54 39.40 -10.94 34.70
CA ASP A 54 40.61 -11.75 34.60
C ASP A 54 41.45 -11.46 33.33
N VAL A 55 40.98 -10.59 32.43
CA VAL A 55 41.71 -10.19 31.21
C VAL A 55 42.50 -8.90 31.46
N ASN A 56 43.82 -8.94 31.32
CA ASN A 56 44.65 -7.75 31.30
C ASN A 56 44.60 -7.11 29.88
N PRO A 57 44.32 -5.81 29.74
CA PRO A 57 44.33 -5.16 28.43
C PRO A 57 45.70 -5.26 27.75
N LEU A 58 45.70 -5.51 26.44
CA LEU A 58 46.91 -5.54 25.62
C LEU A 58 47.53 -4.13 25.53
N ALA A 59 48.86 -4.08 25.44
CA ALA A 59 49.55 -2.84 25.11
C ALA A 59 49.16 -2.37 23.69
N VAL A 60 48.87 -1.07 23.56
CA VAL A 60 48.54 -0.42 22.30
C VAL A 60 49.72 0.47 21.90
N PRO A 61 50.66 -0.04 21.08
CA PRO A 61 51.76 0.78 20.56
C PRO A 61 51.27 1.77 19.50
N ASP A 62 52.09 2.75 19.17
CA ASP A 62 51.90 3.54 17.94
C ASP A 62 52.31 2.70 16.72
N PHE A 63 51.31 2.20 15.99
CA PHE A 63 51.50 1.39 14.78
C PHE A 63 52.24 2.13 13.66
N MET A 64 52.24 3.47 13.65
CA MET A 64 52.98 4.26 12.66
C MET A 64 54.48 4.29 12.94
N THR A 65 54.93 3.91 14.14
CA THR A 65 56.36 3.86 14.51
C THR A 65 56.96 2.45 14.51
N LEU A 66 56.15 1.40 14.55
CA LEU A 66 56.61 0.00 14.59
C LEU A 66 57.48 -0.36 13.36
N SER A 67 58.44 -1.27 13.55
CA SER A 67 59.19 -1.86 12.45
C SER A 67 58.32 -2.77 11.56
N GLY A 68 58.77 -3.02 10.33
CA GLY A 68 58.08 -3.93 9.41
C GLY A 68 57.95 -5.37 9.94
N ASP A 69 58.92 -5.82 10.75
CA ASP A 69 58.85 -7.11 11.43
C ASP A 69 57.79 -7.14 12.53
N GLU A 70 57.68 -6.08 13.33
CA GLU A 70 56.65 -5.93 14.37
C GLU A 70 55.23 -5.79 13.81
N LEU A 71 55.08 -5.13 12.66
CA LEU A 71 53.81 -5.02 11.95
C LEU A 71 53.40 -6.37 11.35
N THR A 72 54.29 -7.02 10.61
CA THR A 72 54.01 -8.34 10.03
C THR A 72 53.85 -9.44 11.09
N ALA A 73 54.43 -9.28 12.29
CA ALA A 73 54.14 -10.15 13.43
C ALA A 73 52.66 -10.07 13.87
N ARG A 74 52.02 -8.91 13.78
CA ARG A 74 50.64 -8.66 14.26
C ARG A 74 49.52 -9.04 13.27
N LEU A 75 49.84 -9.26 11.99
CA LEU A 75 48.86 -9.66 10.97
C LEU A 75 48.19 -11.00 11.33
N GLY A 76 46.86 -11.01 11.41
CA GLY A 76 46.06 -12.18 11.83
C GLY A 76 46.32 -12.67 13.25
N GLY A 77 46.84 -11.82 14.14
CA GLY A 77 46.91 -12.10 15.57
C GLY A 77 45.54 -12.12 16.24
N GLU A 78 45.50 -12.56 17.50
CA GLU A 78 44.25 -12.75 18.28
C GLU A 78 43.41 -11.46 18.41
N ASN A 79 44.07 -10.31 18.53
CA ASN A 79 43.38 -9.02 18.47
C ASN A 79 43.23 -8.55 17.01
N THR A 80 42.02 -8.73 16.48
CA THR A 80 41.66 -8.33 15.10
C THR A 80 41.85 -6.84 14.84
N THR A 81 41.65 -5.98 15.83
CA THR A 81 41.87 -4.53 15.69
C THR A 81 43.36 -4.18 15.59
N GLN A 82 44.25 -4.83 16.36
CA GLN A 82 45.70 -4.70 16.15
C GLN A 82 46.13 -5.24 14.78
N SER A 83 45.53 -6.35 14.31
CA SER A 83 45.79 -6.88 12.97
C SER A 83 45.40 -5.88 11.88
N HIS A 84 44.22 -5.24 11.99
CA HIS A 84 43.79 -4.22 11.04
C HIS A 84 44.68 -2.97 11.08
N LEU A 85 45.06 -2.49 12.26
CA LEU A 85 45.97 -1.35 12.39
C LEU A 85 47.38 -1.67 11.83
N ALA A 86 47.86 -2.89 12.02
CA ALA A 86 49.15 -3.32 11.44
C ALA A 86 49.10 -3.40 9.91
N TRP A 87 48.02 -3.96 9.36
CA TRP A 87 47.75 -3.95 7.92
C TRP A 87 47.70 -2.50 7.38
N GLN A 88 46.89 -1.65 8.00
CA GLN A 88 46.70 -0.27 7.56
C GLN A 88 48.03 0.50 7.62
N ALA A 89 48.81 0.38 8.71
CA ALA A 89 50.09 1.06 8.83
C ALA A 89 51.11 0.63 7.75
N ILE A 90 51.12 -0.65 7.33
CA ILE A 90 51.94 -1.11 6.19
C ILE A 90 51.54 -0.39 4.89
N GLY A 91 50.23 -0.27 4.63
CA GLY A 91 49.68 0.40 3.45
C GLY A 91 49.93 1.91 3.47
N ASP A 92 49.55 2.59 4.55
CA ASP A 92 49.64 4.04 4.70
C ASP A 92 51.10 4.52 4.68
N ARG A 93 52.04 3.73 5.20
CA ARG A 93 53.49 4.01 5.15
C ARG A 93 54.18 3.53 3.86
N GLN A 94 53.44 2.89 2.94
CA GLN A 94 53.94 2.38 1.67
C GLN A 94 55.19 1.49 1.82
N MET A 95 55.19 0.58 2.79
CA MET A 95 56.32 -0.32 3.13
C MET A 95 56.51 -1.46 2.11
N LYS A 96 56.87 -1.10 0.87
CA LYS A 96 56.99 -2.01 -0.29
C LYS A 96 58.08 -3.06 -0.12
N GLU A 97 59.10 -2.79 0.69
CA GLU A 97 60.15 -3.75 1.06
C GLU A 97 59.62 -5.01 1.74
N LEU A 98 58.39 -4.98 2.26
CA LEU A 98 57.72 -6.13 2.87
C LEU A 98 57.11 -7.10 1.85
N GLU A 99 57.05 -6.77 0.56
CA GLU A 99 56.44 -7.63 -0.47
C GLU A 99 56.90 -9.11 -0.43
N PRO A 100 58.22 -9.43 -0.39
CA PRO A 100 58.66 -10.83 -0.37
C PRO A 100 58.20 -11.56 0.89
N LYS A 101 58.14 -10.86 2.03
CA LYS A 101 57.69 -11.41 3.31
C LYS A 101 56.18 -11.64 3.30
N LEU A 102 55.41 -10.68 2.78
CA LEU A 102 53.95 -10.80 2.63
C LEU A 102 53.58 -11.93 1.66
N LYS A 103 54.21 -12.01 0.48
CA LYS A 103 53.99 -13.12 -0.49
C LYS A 103 54.33 -14.48 0.13
N LYS A 104 55.42 -14.59 0.89
CA LYS A 104 55.74 -15.81 1.66
C LYS A 104 54.66 -16.15 2.70
N MET A 105 54.18 -15.17 3.47
CA MET A 105 53.11 -15.37 4.45
C MET A 105 51.79 -15.81 3.80
N ILE A 106 51.44 -15.28 2.64
CA ILE A 106 50.22 -15.63 1.89
C ILE A 106 50.25 -17.09 1.42
N GLY A 107 51.40 -17.55 0.89
CA GLY A 107 51.58 -18.91 0.38
C GLY A 107 51.77 -20.00 1.46
N ASP A 108 52.19 -19.63 2.67
CA ASP A 108 52.45 -20.58 3.77
C ASP A 108 51.13 -21.12 4.36
N LYS A 109 50.73 -22.32 3.91
CA LYS A 109 49.53 -23.03 4.36
C LYS A 109 49.56 -23.52 5.81
N SER A 110 50.70 -23.42 6.53
CA SER A 110 50.73 -23.68 7.98
C SER A 110 50.26 -22.47 8.82
N GLN A 111 50.21 -21.27 8.23
CA GLN A 111 49.71 -20.06 8.90
C GLN A 111 48.17 -20.08 8.96
N SER A 112 47.62 -19.40 9.97
CA SER A 112 46.17 -19.22 10.08
C SER A 112 45.60 -18.47 8.87
N ALA A 113 44.37 -18.81 8.46
CA ALA A 113 43.70 -18.14 7.35
C ALA A 113 43.61 -16.61 7.55
N GLY A 114 43.35 -16.15 8.79
CA GLY A 114 43.32 -14.72 9.11
C GLY A 114 44.66 -14.01 8.88
N ARG A 115 45.79 -14.66 9.18
CA ARG A 115 47.14 -14.13 8.95
C ARG A 115 47.48 -14.04 7.47
N ARG A 116 47.09 -15.06 6.70
CA ARG A 116 47.27 -15.11 5.23
C ARG A 116 46.41 -14.05 4.53
N ILE A 117 45.16 -13.88 4.96
CA ILE A 117 44.24 -12.85 4.48
C ILE A 117 44.74 -11.44 4.81
N ALA A 118 45.15 -11.19 6.06
CA ALA A 118 45.69 -9.88 6.45
C ALA A 118 46.98 -9.52 5.69
N ALA A 119 47.82 -10.51 5.37
CA ALA A 119 48.98 -10.31 4.50
C ALA A 119 48.60 -10.03 3.04
N LEU A 120 47.56 -10.68 2.52
CA LEU A 120 47.01 -10.40 1.18
C LEU A 120 46.44 -8.97 1.09
N TRP A 121 45.66 -8.53 2.08
CA TRP A 121 45.16 -7.16 2.14
C TRP A 121 46.29 -6.13 2.28
N ALA A 122 47.38 -6.45 2.99
CA ALA A 122 48.56 -5.59 3.04
C ALA A 122 49.26 -5.47 1.69
N LEU A 123 49.39 -6.58 0.97
CA LEU A 123 49.96 -6.60 -0.38
C LEU A 123 49.08 -5.83 -1.39
N GLU A 124 47.76 -5.91 -1.26
CA GLU A 124 46.78 -5.11 -2.01
C GLU A 124 46.90 -3.61 -1.69
N GLY A 125 46.97 -3.22 -0.41
CA GLY A 125 47.12 -1.83 0.02
C GLY A 125 48.43 -1.17 -0.44
N LEU A 126 49.49 -1.95 -0.60
CA LEU A 126 50.76 -1.54 -1.22
C LEU A 126 50.69 -1.42 -2.76
N LYS A 127 49.59 -1.89 -3.38
CA LYS A 127 49.41 -2.07 -4.83
C LYS A 127 50.44 -3.01 -5.45
N LEU A 128 50.79 -4.08 -4.73
CA LEU A 128 51.76 -5.11 -5.13
C LEU A 128 51.14 -6.52 -5.21
N ALA A 129 49.81 -6.63 -5.08
CA ALA A 129 49.10 -7.86 -5.39
C ALA A 129 49.09 -8.07 -6.91
N ASP A 130 49.30 -9.31 -7.34
CA ASP A 130 49.35 -9.70 -8.75
C ASP A 130 48.50 -10.94 -9.04
N GLU A 131 48.24 -11.18 -10.33
CA GLU A 131 47.42 -12.29 -10.81
C GLU A 131 47.95 -13.66 -10.37
N THR A 132 49.28 -13.84 -10.38
CA THR A 132 49.94 -15.08 -9.96
C THR A 132 49.68 -15.39 -8.49
N THR A 133 49.81 -14.37 -7.63
CA THR A 133 49.59 -14.46 -6.18
C THR A 133 48.14 -14.81 -5.88
N VAL A 134 47.16 -14.10 -6.45
CA VAL A 134 45.74 -14.37 -6.17
C VAL A 134 45.27 -15.71 -6.74
N ARG A 135 45.70 -16.09 -7.97
CA ARG A 135 45.36 -17.40 -8.55
C ARG A 135 45.88 -18.56 -7.70
N SER A 136 47.05 -18.44 -7.09
CA SER A 136 47.63 -19.50 -6.23
C SER A 136 46.74 -19.86 -5.02
N LEU A 137 45.80 -18.98 -4.66
CA LEU A 137 44.88 -19.12 -3.54
C LEU A 137 43.51 -19.68 -3.94
N PHE A 138 43.21 -19.81 -5.24
CA PHE A 138 41.89 -20.27 -5.71
C PHE A 138 41.57 -21.73 -5.35
N ASP A 139 42.59 -22.54 -5.09
CA ASP A 139 42.46 -23.93 -4.63
C ASP A 139 42.81 -24.09 -3.13
N ASP A 140 42.81 -23.00 -2.36
CA ASP A 140 43.03 -23.08 -0.92
C ASP A 140 41.89 -23.84 -0.21
N PRO A 141 42.17 -24.75 0.74
CA PRO A 141 41.12 -25.44 1.48
C PRO A 141 40.21 -24.48 2.25
N ASN A 142 40.70 -23.32 2.69
CA ASN A 142 39.90 -22.37 3.45
C ASN A 142 39.05 -21.46 2.55
N ARG A 143 37.72 -21.55 2.71
CA ARG A 143 36.73 -20.73 1.98
C ARG A 143 37.02 -19.22 2.00
N ASN A 144 37.49 -18.69 3.13
CA ASN A 144 37.68 -17.25 3.29
C ASN A 144 38.93 -16.78 2.53
N VAL A 145 39.97 -17.62 2.46
CA VAL A 145 41.17 -17.36 1.64
C VAL A 145 40.80 -17.30 0.17
N ARG A 146 39.97 -18.25 -0.32
CA ARG A 146 39.44 -18.23 -1.69
C ARG A 146 38.59 -16.98 -1.96
N ARG A 147 37.65 -16.65 -1.07
CA ARG A 147 36.77 -15.47 -1.19
C ARG A 147 37.56 -14.16 -1.29
N GLU A 148 38.56 -13.97 -0.43
CA GLU A 148 39.37 -12.75 -0.46
C GLU A 148 40.31 -12.69 -1.67
N ALA A 149 40.85 -13.82 -2.14
CA ALA A 149 41.60 -13.86 -3.38
C ALA A 149 40.75 -13.44 -4.60
N VAL A 150 39.50 -13.88 -4.67
CA VAL A 150 38.53 -13.46 -5.68
C VAL A 150 38.19 -11.97 -5.55
N ARG A 151 37.99 -11.47 -4.32
CA ARG A 151 37.72 -10.04 -4.07
C ARG A 151 38.86 -9.17 -4.61
N VAL A 152 40.11 -9.47 -4.24
CA VAL A 152 41.31 -8.74 -4.69
C VAL A 152 41.48 -8.84 -6.20
N THR A 153 41.19 -10.00 -6.80
CA THR A 153 41.18 -10.16 -8.28
C THR A 153 40.28 -9.12 -8.96
N GLY A 154 39.12 -8.81 -8.36
CA GLY A 154 38.21 -7.77 -8.86
C GLY A 154 38.78 -6.34 -8.78
N GLU A 155 39.64 -6.05 -7.80
CA GLU A 155 40.31 -4.75 -7.66
C GLU A 155 41.53 -4.58 -8.58
N LEU A 156 42.15 -5.71 -9.00
CA LEU A 156 43.24 -5.71 -9.98
C LEU A 156 42.78 -5.39 -11.41
N GLY A 157 41.48 -5.40 -11.69
CA GLY A 157 40.91 -5.12 -13.02
C GLY A 157 41.24 -6.17 -14.09
N VAL A 158 41.71 -7.37 -13.70
CA VAL A 158 42.05 -8.44 -14.65
C VAL A 158 40.78 -9.01 -15.29
N ALA A 159 40.84 -9.29 -16.59
CA ALA A 159 39.72 -9.84 -17.36
C ALA A 159 39.15 -11.14 -16.72
N PRO A 160 37.89 -11.14 -16.24
CA PRO A 160 37.28 -12.28 -15.53
C PRO A 160 37.31 -13.58 -16.33
N GLY A 161 37.17 -13.48 -17.65
CA GLY A 161 37.23 -14.60 -18.59
C GLY A 161 38.55 -15.36 -18.60
N LYS A 162 39.67 -14.67 -18.35
CA LYS A 162 40.99 -15.30 -18.23
C LYS A 162 41.19 -15.93 -16.86
N VAL A 163 40.62 -15.34 -15.81
CA VAL A 163 40.97 -15.66 -14.42
C VAL A 163 40.05 -16.71 -13.80
N PHE A 164 38.73 -16.57 -13.95
CA PHE A 164 37.78 -17.47 -13.31
C PHE A 164 37.39 -18.67 -14.17
N TYR A 165 37.46 -18.58 -15.50
CA TYR A 165 37.07 -19.68 -16.38
C TYR A 165 37.99 -20.90 -16.19
N GLY A 166 37.40 -22.07 -15.95
CA GLY A 166 38.13 -23.29 -15.57
C GLY A 166 38.69 -23.31 -14.14
N SER A 167 38.54 -22.23 -13.36
CA SER A 167 38.95 -22.21 -11.95
C SER A 167 37.92 -22.89 -11.04
N ARG A 168 38.38 -23.42 -9.90
CA ARG A 168 37.51 -23.89 -8.83
C ARG A 168 36.54 -22.82 -8.32
N THR A 169 37.00 -21.57 -8.19
CA THR A 169 36.21 -20.48 -7.57
C THR A 169 34.90 -20.17 -8.29
N LEU A 170 34.85 -20.44 -9.60
CA LEU A 170 33.67 -20.18 -10.44
C LEU A 170 32.50 -21.07 -10.02
N ASN A 171 32.76 -22.37 -9.86
CA ASN A 171 31.82 -23.36 -9.33
C ASN A 171 32.20 -23.76 -7.89
N ASP A 172 32.58 -22.80 -7.05
CA ASP A 172 33.02 -23.11 -5.69
C ASP A 172 31.89 -23.78 -4.90
N PRO A 173 32.14 -24.80 -4.06
CA PRO A 173 31.11 -25.35 -3.18
C PRO A 173 30.51 -24.29 -2.25
N ASP A 174 31.27 -23.25 -1.90
CA ASP A 174 30.82 -22.20 -1.00
C ASP A 174 30.07 -21.06 -1.72
N PRO A 175 28.84 -20.71 -1.31
CA PRO A 175 28.04 -19.69 -1.97
C PRO A 175 28.62 -18.27 -1.83
N GLU A 176 29.36 -17.93 -0.77
CA GLU A 176 29.96 -16.59 -0.66
C GLU A 176 31.12 -16.40 -1.64
N VAL A 177 31.86 -17.47 -1.97
CA VAL A 177 32.93 -17.42 -2.97
C VAL A 177 32.33 -17.20 -4.36
N ARG A 178 31.27 -17.95 -4.71
CA ARG A 178 30.53 -17.74 -5.97
C ARG A 178 29.94 -16.33 -6.07
N ALA A 179 29.37 -15.82 -4.97
CA ALA A 179 28.85 -14.45 -4.91
C ALA A 179 29.96 -13.41 -5.17
N GLU A 180 31.17 -13.59 -4.63
CA GLU A 180 32.26 -12.65 -4.88
C GLU A 180 32.82 -12.76 -6.31
N VAL A 181 32.79 -13.94 -6.95
CA VAL A 181 33.13 -14.07 -8.39
C VAL A 181 32.15 -13.26 -9.24
N ILE A 182 30.85 -13.32 -8.93
CA ILE A 182 29.81 -12.51 -9.59
C ILE A 182 30.08 -11.02 -9.37
N ARG A 183 30.40 -10.60 -8.14
CA ARG A 183 30.71 -9.17 -7.85
C ARG A 183 31.98 -8.69 -8.55
N ALA A 184 33.08 -9.44 -8.52
CA ALA A 184 34.33 -9.11 -9.19
C ALA A 184 34.12 -8.97 -10.72
N THR A 185 33.39 -9.92 -11.31
CA THR A 185 33.03 -9.90 -12.74
C THR A 185 32.13 -8.70 -13.07
N GLY A 186 31.18 -8.38 -12.19
CA GLY A 186 30.31 -7.21 -12.31
C GLY A 186 31.04 -5.86 -12.16
N ARG A 187 32.06 -5.78 -11.30
CA ARG A 187 32.95 -4.59 -11.19
C ARG A 187 33.70 -4.35 -12.50
N PHE A 188 34.26 -5.41 -13.09
CA PHE A 188 34.91 -5.34 -14.41
C PHE A 188 33.93 -4.89 -15.51
N LEU A 189 32.74 -5.50 -15.61
CA LEU A 189 31.71 -5.10 -16.59
C LEU A 189 31.18 -3.67 -16.40
N SER A 190 31.32 -3.09 -15.20
CA SER A 190 30.94 -1.70 -14.92
C SER A 190 32.04 -0.69 -15.25
N SER A 191 33.29 -1.13 -15.43
CA SER A 191 34.45 -0.28 -15.74
C SER A 191 34.98 -0.47 -17.17
N ALA A 192 34.59 -1.53 -17.88
CA ALA A 192 35.00 -1.80 -19.25
C ALA A 192 34.51 -0.72 -20.25
N PRO A 193 35.40 -0.10 -21.05
CA PRO A 193 35.02 0.92 -22.01
C PRO A 193 34.34 0.34 -23.26
N SER A 194 33.06 0.67 -23.47
CA SER A 194 32.24 0.39 -24.66
C SER A 194 32.08 -1.10 -25.05
N PRO A 195 30.92 -1.75 -24.82
CA PRO A 195 30.88 -3.21 -24.67
C PRO A 195 30.96 -4.05 -25.96
N ALA A 196 30.34 -3.58 -27.06
CA ALA A 196 29.92 -4.43 -28.20
C ALA A 196 31.03 -4.89 -29.18
N LYS A 197 32.31 -4.81 -28.79
CA LYS A 197 33.44 -5.35 -29.56
C LYS A 197 34.53 -6.00 -28.71
N ASP A 198 34.57 -5.72 -27.42
CA ASP A 198 35.58 -6.30 -26.54
C ASP A 198 35.31 -7.81 -26.34
N LEU A 199 36.35 -8.61 -26.58
CA LEU A 199 36.33 -10.05 -26.33
C LEU A 199 36.25 -10.33 -24.82
N GLU A 200 36.88 -9.49 -23.99
CA GLU A 200 36.92 -9.69 -22.53
C GLU A 200 35.61 -9.31 -21.86
N ALA A 201 34.92 -8.26 -22.32
CA ALA A 201 33.55 -7.96 -21.89
C ALA A 201 32.59 -9.12 -22.21
N ARG A 202 32.68 -9.70 -23.42
CA ARG A 202 31.89 -10.89 -23.81
C ARG A 202 32.25 -12.11 -22.97
N ASN A 203 33.53 -12.34 -22.70
CA ASN A 203 33.97 -13.41 -21.80
C ASN A 203 33.52 -13.19 -20.35
N ALA A 204 33.42 -11.95 -19.86
CA ALA A 204 32.91 -11.63 -18.53
C ALA A 204 31.39 -11.89 -18.43
N VAL A 205 30.60 -11.57 -19.47
CA VAL A 205 29.20 -12.00 -19.56
C VAL A 205 29.09 -13.53 -19.60
N ARG A 206 30.00 -14.23 -20.30
CA ARG A 206 30.09 -15.70 -20.27
C ARG A 206 30.40 -16.25 -18.87
N VAL A 207 31.25 -15.58 -18.08
CA VAL A 207 31.51 -15.95 -16.69
C VAL A 207 30.24 -15.81 -15.84
N LEU A 208 29.47 -14.73 -15.98
CA LEU A 208 28.20 -14.55 -15.26
C LEU A 208 27.13 -15.57 -15.66
N ILE A 209 27.02 -15.94 -16.95
CA ILE A 209 25.93 -16.78 -17.45
C ILE A 209 26.28 -18.27 -17.46
N ASN A 210 27.51 -18.66 -17.78
CA ASN A 210 27.89 -20.08 -17.87
C ASN A 210 28.64 -20.58 -16.63
N GLY A 211 29.06 -19.69 -15.72
CA GLY A 211 29.97 -20.00 -14.63
C GLY A 211 29.33 -20.39 -13.29
N ALA A 212 28.03 -20.18 -13.12
CA ALA A 212 27.31 -20.61 -11.94
C ALA A 212 26.15 -21.53 -12.33
N ASP A 213 25.89 -22.54 -11.51
CA ASP A 213 24.56 -23.17 -11.51
C ASP A 213 23.55 -22.14 -10.98
N LEU A 214 22.74 -21.61 -11.89
CA LEU A 214 21.73 -20.58 -11.62
C LEU A 214 20.31 -21.13 -11.76
N ALA A 215 20.14 -22.45 -11.87
CA ALA A 215 18.81 -23.05 -11.78
C ALA A 215 18.16 -22.65 -10.45
N PRO A 216 16.88 -22.26 -10.42
CA PRO A 216 16.21 -21.95 -9.16
C PRO A 216 16.12 -23.21 -8.28
N LEU A 217 16.28 -23.03 -6.97
CA LEU A 217 16.10 -24.08 -5.97
C LEU A 217 14.92 -23.71 -5.08
N ASP A 218 13.98 -24.64 -4.89
CA ASP A 218 12.76 -24.37 -4.12
C ASP A 218 12.89 -24.65 -2.62
N GLU A 219 13.89 -25.43 -2.21
CA GLU A 219 14.17 -25.82 -0.82
C GLU A 219 15.67 -25.63 -0.49
N PRO A 220 16.04 -25.31 0.77
CA PRO A 220 15.19 -25.33 1.96
C PRO A 220 14.36 -24.05 2.18
N MET A 221 13.16 -24.24 2.74
CA MET A 221 12.22 -23.19 3.14
C MET A 221 12.07 -23.11 4.66
N MET A 222 11.76 -21.93 5.21
CA MET A 222 11.28 -21.76 6.58
C MET A 222 10.04 -20.86 6.64
N LYS A 223 9.29 -20.89 7.75
CA LYS A 223 8.21 -19.90 7.98
C LYS A 223 8.80 -18.60 8.52
N SER A 224 8.44 -17.47 7.90
CA SER A 224 8.73 -16.13 8.39
C SER A 224 8.14 -15.90 9.78
N THR A 225 8.96 -15.44 10.74
CA THR A 225 8.53 -15.10 12.10
C THR A 225 7.60 -13.88 12.17
N GLN A 226 7.57 -13.04 11.12
CA GLN A 226 6.71 -11.84 11.06
C GLN A 226 5.38 -12.09 10.34
N SER A 227 5.36 -12.95 9.32
CA SER A 227 4.20 -13.09 8.41
C SER A 227 3.66 -14.52 8.32
N GLY A 228 4.31 -15.51 8.94
CA GLY A 228 3.98 -16.93 8.82
C GLY A 228 4.24 -17.55 7.43
N ARG A 229 4.50 -16.73 6.40
CA ARG A 229 4.69 -17.17 5.01
C ARG A 229 5.99 -17.97 4.83
N PRO A 230 6.00 -19.01 3.98
CA PRO A 230 7.23 -19.69 3.58
C PRO A 230 8.21 -18.73 2.88
N ILE A 231 9.50 -18.82 3.22
CA ILE A 231 10.61 -18.07 2.63
C ILE A 231 11.80 -19.01 2.37
N LYS A 232 12.51 -18.80 1.25
CA LYS A 232 13.74 -19.54 0.92
C LYS A 232 14.84 -19.21 1.92
N VAL A 233 15.61 -20.21 2.34
CA VAL A 233 16.76 -20.12 3.24
C VAL A 233 17.90 -20.99 2.76
N GLY A 234 19.06 -20.93 3.42
CA GLY A 234 20.22 -21.75 3.07
C GLY A 234 20.60 -21.63 1.59
N GLU A 235 20.84 -22.76 0.92
CA GLU A 235 21.25 -22.76 -0.48
C GLU A 235 20.20 -22.17 -1.43
N ALA A 236 18.89 -22.34 -1.16
CA ALA A 236 17.84 -21.74 -1.98
C ALA A 236 17.83 -20.20 -1.90
N TYR A 237 18.11 -19.63 -0.73
CA TYR A 237 18.30 -18.19 -0.58
C TYR A 237 19.53 -17.70 -1.32
N GLU A 238 20.68 -18.37 -1.12
CA GLU A 238 21.94 -18.01 -1.79
C GLU A 238 21.82 -18.11 -3.33
N ARG A 239 21.05 -19.09 -3.84
CA ARG A 239 20.76 -19.24 -5.26
C ARG A 239 19.98 -18.06 -5.84
N GLU A 240 18.92 -17.62 -5.17
CA GLU A 240 18.19 -16.41 -5.59
C GLU A 240 19.06 -15.15 -5.47
N PHE A 241 19.92 -15.06 -4.45
CA PHE A 241 20.86 -13.95 -4.32
C PHE A 241 21.91 -13.93 -5.44
N HIS A 242 22.42 -15.09 -5.87
CA HIS A 242 23.30 -15.20 -7.04
C HIS A 242 22.58 -14.78 -8.32
N ARG A 243 21.34 -15.27 -8.54
CA ARG A 243 20.49 -14.87 -9.68
C ARG A 243 20.24 -13.37 -9.71
N TYR A 244 19.93 -12.76 -8.56
CA TYR A 244 19.79 -11.31 -8.39
C TYR A 244 21.07 -10.55 -8.73
N LEU A 245 22.22 -10.95 -8.20
CA LEU A 245 23.50 -10.28 -8.46
C LEU A 245 23.90 -10.39 -9.94
N VAL A 246 23.75 -11.55 -10.57
CA VAL A 246 23.98 -11.73 -12.01
C VAL A 246 23.08 -10.76 -12.78
N ARG A 247 21.78 -10.75 -12.48
CA ARG A 247 20.80 -9.92 -13.17
C ARG A 247 21.10 -8.42 -13.05
N LEU A 248 21.46 -7.96 -11.86
CA LEU A 248 21.86 -6.57 -11.56
C LEU A 248 23.02 -6.06 -12.44
N PHE A 249 23.94 -6.94 -12.85
CA PHE A 249 25.04 -6.58 -13.75
C PHE A 249 24.67 -6.74 -15.23
N LEU A 250 23.89 -7.77 -15.59
CA LEU A 250 23.44 -7.98 -16.98
C LEU A 250 22.51 -6.86 -17.47
N GLU A 251 21.58 -6.37 -16.62
CA GLU A 251 20.64 -5.29 -16.97
C GLU A 251 21.32 -3.93 -17.23
N LYS A 252 22.57 -3.75 -16.79
CA LYS A 252 23.38 -2.57 -17.10
C LYS A 252 24.04 -2.64 -18.48
N GLN A 253 24.07 -3.82 -19.11
CA GLN A 253 24.76 -4.08 -20.37
C GLN A 253 23.88 -4.82 -21.41
N PRO A 254 22.60 -4.43 -21.64
CA PRO A 254 21.64 -5.23 -22.40
C PRO A 254 22.06 -5.48 -23.86
N ALA A 255 22.78 -4.56 -24.49
CA ALA A 255 23.31 -4.74 -25.85
C ALA A 255 24.36 -5.87 -25.92
N LEU A 256 25.25 -5.95 -24.92
CA LEU A 256 26.26 -7.01 -24.81
C LEU A 256 25.61 -8.37 -24.54
N VAL A 257 24.56 -8.40 -23.72
CA VAL A 257 23.78 -9.60 -23.45
C VAL A 257 23.07 -10.08 -24.70
N ALA A 258 22.45 -9.17 -25.48
CA ALA A 258 21.80 -9.49 -26.74
C ALA A 258 22.79 -10.09 -27.77
N GLU A 259 24.00 -9.54 -27.86
CA GLU A 259 25.07 -10.08 -28.71
C GLU A 259 25.51 -11.48 -28.23
N PHE A 260 25.82 -11.64 -26.94
CA PHE A 260 26.25 -12.92 -26.36
C PHE A 260 25.20 -14.03 -26.53
N LEU A 261 23.91 -13.69 -26.43
CA LEU A 261 22.81 -14.62 -26.65
C LEU A 261 22.73 -15.14 -28.10
N GLN A 262 23.23 -14.39 -29.09
CA GLN A 262 23.24 -14.80 -30.50
C GLN A 262 24.42 -15.71 -30.86
N PHE A 263 25.62 -15.45 -30.32
CA PHE A 263 26.84 -16.15 -30.74
C PHE A 263 27.19 -17.43 -29.94
N ASP A 264 26.91 -17.48 -28.63
CA ASP A 264 27.39 -18.55 -27.74
C ASP A 264 26.27 -19.50 -27.27
N ALA A 265 25.60 -20.17 -28.22
CA ALA A 265 24.45 -21.04 -27.92
C ALA A 265 24.80 -22.45 -27.41
N GLN A 266 26.05 -22.91 -27.57
CA GLN A 266 26.42 -24.30 -27.27
C GLN A 266 26.71 -24.50 -25.77
N GLY A 267 26.09 -25.52 -25.17
CA GLY A 267 26.37 -25.93 -23.78
C GLY A 267 25.82 -25.01 -22.67
N ARG A 268 25.19 -23.88 -23.01
CA ARG A 268 24.59 -22.96 -22.03
C ARG A 268 23.33 -23.58 -21.38
N PRO A 269 23.19 -23.58 -20.04
CA PRO A 269 21.97 -24.03 -19.38
C PRO A 269 20.74 -23.20 -19.77
N VAL A 270 19.57 -23.85 -19.88
CA VAL A 270 18.30 -23.20 -20.25
C VAL A 270 17.92 -22.10 -19.24
N GLU A 271 17.99 -22.40 -17.94
CA GLU A 271 17.70 -21.43 -16.86
C GLU A 271 18.58 -20.18 -16.92
N ASN A 272 19.88 -20.37 -17.18
CA ASN A 272 20.85 -19.29 -17.28
C ASN A 272 20.60 -18.45 -18.54
N THR A 273 20.15 -19.09 -19.63
CA THR A 273 19.69 -18.42 -20.85
C THR A 273 18.46 -17.55 -20.57
N ILE A 274 17.45 -18.08 -19.86
CA ILE A 274 16.23 -17.32 -19.50
C ILE A 274 16.55 -16.15 -18.57
N LEU A 275 17.41 -16.34 -17.57
CA LEU A 275 17.83 -15.26 -16.68
C LEU A 275 18.49 -14.10 -17.45
N ALA A 276 19.26 -14.43 -18.50
CA ALA A 276 19.90 -13.45 -19.38
C ALA A 276 18.95 -12.81 -20.40
N THR A 277 18.01 -13.56 -21.00
CA THR A 277 17.02 -12.97 -21.93
C THR A 277 16.06 -12.02 -21.21
N LEU A 278 15.74 -12.28 -19.95
CA LEU A 278 14.94 -11.37 -19.12
C LEU A 278 15.64 -10.02 -18.83
N ALA A 279 16.98 -9.96 -18.91
CA ALA A 279 17.78 -8.75 -18.75
C ALA A 279 17.78 -7.81 -19.98
N LEU A 280 17.15 -8.23 -21.07
CA LEU A 280 16.97 -7.42 -22.27
C LEU A 280 15.78 -6.45 -22.12
N GLU A 281 15.67 -5.52 -23.07
CA GLU A 281 14.47 -4.71 -23.26
C GLU A 281 13.22 -5.62 -23.36
N PRO A 282 12.07 -5.27 -22.73
CA PRO A 282 10.90 -6.14 -22.58
C PRO A 282 10.38 -6.83 -23.85
N ARG A 283 10.26 -6.11 -24.98
CA ARG A 283 9.77 -6.66 -26.26
C ARG A 283 10.79 -7.66 -26.83
N THR A 284 12.05 -7.25 -26.88
CA THR A 284 13.17 -8.10 -27.32
C THR A 284 13.30 -9.36 -26.46
N SER A 285 13.08 -9.22 -25.15
CA SER A 285 13.06 -10.29 -24.17
C SER A 285 12.00 -11.34 -24.50
N ALA A 286 10.76 -10.92 -24.80
CA ALA A 286 9.65 -11.81 -25.13
C ALA A 286 9.96 -12.74 -26.31
N THR A 287 10.48 -12.21 -27.41
CA THR A 287 10.85 -13.02 -28.60
C THR A 287 11.96 -14.03 -28.30
N GLN A 288 12.92 -13.71 -27.44
CA GLN A 288 13.99 -14.65 -27.08
C GLN A 288 13.52 -15.69 -26.05
N ILE A 289 12.69 -15.31 -25.09
CA ILE A 289 12.04 -16.23 -24.16
C ILE A 289 11.19 -17.25 -24.92
N ALA A 290 10.41 -16.82 -25.92
CA ALA A 290 9.58 -17.72 -26.72
C ALA A 290 10.40 -18.82 -27.43
N LYS A 291 11.60 -18.52 -27.93
CA LYS A 291 12.50 -19.51 -28.55
C LYS A 291 13.06 -20.54 -27.57
N VAL A 292 13.32 -20.13 -26.33
CA VAL A 292 13.97 -20.96 -25.30
C VAL A 292 12.94 -21.74 -24.48
N MET A 293 11.71 -21.24 -24.36
CA MET A 293 10.65 -21.82 -23.52
C MET A 293 10.34 -23.31 -23.80
N PRO A 294 10.34 -23.83 -25.05
CA PRO A 294 10.13 -25.26 -25.30
C PRO A 294 11.20 -26.20 -24.71
N LEU A 295 12.32 -25.65 -24.22
CA LEU A 295 13.41 -26.39 -23.57
C LEU A 295 13.32 -26.34 -22.03
N LEU A 296 12.41 -25.55 -21.47
CA LEU A 296 12.23 -25.41 -20.03
C LEU A 296 11.55 -26.65 -19.43
N LYS A 297 12.08 -27.15 -18.32
CA LYS A 297 11.60 -28.39 -17.66
C LYS A 297 10.75 -28.15 -16.40
N ARG A 298 10.31 -26.90 -16.19
CA ARG A 298 9.45 -26.47 -15.07
C ARG A 298 8.35 -25.53 -15.58
N PRO A 299 7.29 -25.28 -14.80
CA PRO A 299 6.38 -24.18 -15.08
C PRO A 299 7.12 -22.84 -15.24
N PRO A 300 6.74 -22.01 -16.23
CA PRO A 300 7.28 -20.66 -16.37
C PRO A 300 6.94 -19.76 -15.17
N GLY A 301 7.88 -18.91 -14.77
CA GLY A 301 7.74 -17.95 -13.68
C GLY A 301 6.89 -16.74 -14.06
N GLN A 302 6.49 -15.94 -13.06
CA GLN A 302 5.65 -14.75 -13.26
C GLN A 302 6.28 -13.72 -14.22
N GLU A 303 7.59 -13.49 -14.15
CA GLU A 303 8.28 -12.55 -15.05
C GLU A 303 8.33 -13.08 -16.50
N GLU A 304 8.59 -14.39 -16.66
CA GLU A 304 8.68 -15.08 -17.95
C GLU A 304 7.33 -15.04 -18.68
N LEU A 305 6.24 -15.36 -17.97
CA LEU A 305 4.87 -15.27 -18.48
C LEU A 305 4.46 -13.82 -18.78
N LEU A 306 4.86 -12.87 -17.92
CA LEU A 306 4.60 -11.44 -18.14
C LEU A 306 5.24 -10.96 -19.45
N ARG A 307 6.51 -11.32 -19.75
CA ARG A 307 7.14 -10.93 -21.02
C ARG A 307 6.35 -11.44 -22.22
N LEU A 308 6.00 -12.73 -22.23
CA LEU A 308 5.22 -13.34 -23.31
C LEU A 308 3.84 -12.68 -23.46
N ALA A 309 3.14 -12.46 -22.34
CA ALA A 309 1.80 -11.91 -22.32
C ALA A 309 1.71 -10.39 -22.59
N GLN A 310 2.79 -9.63 -22.40
CA GLN A 310 2.85 -8.21 -22.79
C GLN A 310 3.05 -8.01 -24.29
N PHE A 311 3.67 -8.97 -24.98
CA PHE A 311 4.03 -8.86 -26.40
C PHE A 311 3.56 -10.05 -27.25
N PRO A 312 2.27 -10.45 -27.19
CA PRO A 312 1.77 -11.61 -27.95
C PRO A 312 1.84 -11.40 -29.47
N ASP A 313 1.87 -10.15 -29.93
CA ASP A 313 1.97 -9.78 -31.35
C ASP A 313 3.37 -10.04 -31.95
N GLU A 314 4.38 -10.33 -31.12
CA GLU A 314 5.74 -10.60 -31.58
C GLU A 314 5.89 -12.02 -32.16
N PRO A 315 6.73 -12.24 -33.17
CA PRO A 315 6.78 -13.51 -33.91
C PRO A 315 6.97 -14.75 -33.02
N GLY A 316 5.97 -15.65 -33.03
CA GLY A 316 5.95 -16.92 -32.30
C GLY A 316 5.64 -16.82 -30.81
N VAL A 317 5.40 -15.62 -30.26
CA VAL A 317 5.10 -15.44 -28.83
C VAL A 317 3.70 -15.97 -28.49
N ALA A 318 2.68 -15.67 -29.30
CA ALA A 318 1.31 -16.14 -29.08
C ALA A 318 1.19 -17.67 -29.12
N GLU A 319 1.83 -18.35 -30.07
CA GLU A 319 1.83 -19.82 -30.20
C GLU A 319 2.48 -20.49 -28.98
N VAL A 320 3.63 -19.97 -28.55
CA VAL A 320 4.33 -20.47 -27.36
C VAL A 320 3.50 -20.25 -26.10
N LEU A 321 2.88 -19.07 -25.94
CA LEU A 321 2.04 -18.78 -24.78
C LEU A 321 0.78 -19.69 -24.74
N LYS A 322 0.09 -19.86 -25.87
CA LYS A 322 -1.02 -20.83 -25.98
C LYS A 322 -0.59 -22.23 -25.56
N ARG A 323 0.55 -22.71 -26.06
CA ARG A 323 1.08 -24.04 -25.73
C ARG A 323 1.36 -24.20 -24.22
N ILE A 324 1.95 -23.20 -23.57
CA ILE A 324 2.18 -23.21 -22.12
C ILE A 324 0.85 -23.32 -21.35
N LEU A 325 -0.15 -22.50 -21.73
CA LEU A 325 -1.43 -22.42 -21.02
C LEU A 325 -2.37 -23.61 -21.29
N GLN A 326 -2.03 -24.46 -22.26
CA GLN A 326 -2.74 -25.70 -22.61
C GLN A 326 -1.94 -26.97 -22.25
N ASP A 327 -0.73 -26.82 -21.71
CA ASP A 327 0.12 -27.95 -21.32
C ASP A 327 -0.47 -28.69 -20.10
N PRO A 328 -0.73 -30.01 -20.16
CA PRO A 328 -1.37 -30.73 -19.06
C PRO A 328 -0.55 -30.80 -17.77
N ALA A 329 0.78 -30.61 -17.82
CA ALA A 329 1.66 -30.71 -16.66
C ALA A 329 1.94 -29.33 -16.01
N THR A 330 1.91 -28.25 -16.79
CA THR A 330 2.35 -26.91 -16.37
C THR A 330 1.32 -25.80 -16.57
N GLY A 331 0.24 -26.05 -17.32
CA GLY A 331 -0.77 -25.04 -17.67
C GLY A 331 -1.48 -24.42 -16.47
N THR A 332 -1.94 -25.23 -15.51
CA THR A 332 -2.62 -24.76 -14.28
C THR A 332 -1.76 -23.76 -13.50
N ALA A 333 -0.50 -24.13 -13.19
CA ALA A 333 0.45 -23.26 -12.47
C ALA A 333 0.83 -22.01 -13.28
N SER A 334 0.83 -22.11 -14.62
CA SER A 334 1.07 -20.98 -15.52
C SER A 334 -0.10 -20.00 -15.53
N ILE A 335 -1.34 -20.49 -15.56
CA ILE A 335 -2.57 -19.68 -15.49
C ILE A 335 -2.67 -18.97 -14.15
N GLU A 336 -2.40 -19.65 -13.03
CA GLU A 336 -2.30 -19.03 -11.71
C GLU A 336 -1.24 -17.92 -11.63
N SER A 337 -0.10 -18.13 -12.30
CA SER A 337 0.99 -17.16 -12.33
C SER A 337 0.67 -15.96 -13.24
N LEU A 338 -0.04 -16.19 -14.35
CA LEU A 338 -0.56 -15.15 -15.23
C LEU A 338 -1.61 -14.27 -14.52
N LEU A 339 -2.51 -14.88 -13.75
CA LEU A 339 -3.53 -14.20 -12.94
C LEU A 339 -2.94 -13.24 -11.89
N LYS A 340 -1.73 -13.54 -11.38
CA LYS A 340 -0.99 -12.67 -10.43
C LYS A 340 -0.40 -11.42 -11.10
N VAL A 341 -0.18 -11.44 -12.41
CA VAL A 341 0.41 -10.31 -13.16
C VAL A 341 -0.59 -9.59 -14.10
N ARG A 342 -1.85 -10.04 -14.15
CA ARG A 342 -2.89 -9.55 -15.07
C ARG A 342 -3.06 -8.02 -15.14
N THR A 343 -2.85 -7.30 -14.02
CA THR A 343 -3.03 -5.84 -13.94
C THR A 343 -1.94 -5.05 -14.68
N ARG A 344 -0.93 -5.75 -15.21
CA ARG A 344 0.17 -5.26 -16.04
C ARG A 344 0.04 -5.65 -17.52
N LEU A 345 -1.09 -6.26 -17.90
CA LEU A 345 -1.38 -6.77 -19.25
C LEU A 345 -2.47 -5.94 -19.93
N ASP A 346 -2.42 -5.90 -21.26
CA ASP A 346 -3.53 -5.45 -22.09
C ASP A 346 -4.49 -6.62 -22.31
N ALA A 347 -5.67 -6.54 -21.68
CA ALA A 347 -6.69 -7.57 -21.78
C ALA A 347 -7.13 -7.85 -23.23
N ALA A 348 -7.20 -6.82 -24.09
CA ALA A 348 -7.68 -6.98 -25.46
C ALA A 348 -6.76 -7.87 -26.30
N LYS A 349 -5.44 -7.81 -26.06
CA LYS A 349 -4.44 -8.62 -26.76
C LYS A 349 -4.37 -10.06 -26.26
N ILE A 350 -4.56 -10.26 -24.96
CA ILE A 350 -4.35 -11.57 -24.32
C ILE A 350 -5.60 -12.45 -24.37
N THR A 351 -6.80 -11.86 -24.29
CA THR A 351 -8.09 -12.57 -24.21
C THR A 351 -8.29 -13.65 -25.28
N PRO A 352 -7.99 -13.42 -26.58
CA PRO A 352 -8.08 -14.47 -27.61
C PRO A 352 -7.20 -15.70 -27.37
N LEU A 353 -6.14 -15.58 -26.57
CA LEU A 353 -5.23 -16.68 -26.24
C LEU A 353 -5.68 -17.50 -25.00
N LEU A 354 -6.64 -16.98 -24.22
CA LEU A 354 -7.07 -17.56 -22.94
C LEU A 354 -8.40 -18.34 -23.02
N ILE A 355 -9.22 -18.08 -24.03
CA ILE A 355 -10.58 -18.64 -24.16
C ILE A 355 -10.57 -20.18 -24.14
N ASP A 356 -9.68 -20.81 -24.90
CA ASP A 356 -9.64 -22.28 -24.99
C ASP A 356 -9.17 -22.91 -23.68
N SER A 357 -8.15 -22.35 -23.03
CA SER A 357 -7.69 -22.80 -21.70
C SER A 357 -8.78 -22.66 -20.64
N ALA A 358 -9.54 -21.55 -20.66
CA ALA A 358 -10.68 -21.37 -19.76
C ALA A 358 -11.76 -22.44 -20.02
N LYS A 359 -12.16 -22.67 -21.27
CA LYS A 359 -13.16 -23.70 -21.61
C LYS A 359 -12.70 -25.11 -21.25
N GLN A 360 -11.43 -25.44 -21.47
CA GLN A 360 -10.84 -26.71 -21.08
C GLN A 360 -10.88 -26.92 -19.56
N LEU A 361 -10.56 -25.89 -18.77
CA LEU A 361 -10.63 -25.93 -17.31
C LEU A 361 -12.05 -26.16 -16.79
N LEU A 362 -13.07 -25.50 -17.37
CA LEU A 362 -14.47 -25.62 -16.94
C LEU A 362 -15.09 -27.02 -17.17
N VAL A 363 -14.51 -27.83 -18.06
CA VAL A 363 -14.99 -29.20 -18.35
C VAL A 363 -14.18 -30.30 -17.65
N GLN A 364 -13.12 -29.95 -16.91
CA GLN A 364 -12.36 -30.92 -16.12
C GLN A 364 -13.14 -31.37 -14.88
N ASN A 365 -13.01 -32.66 -14.54
CA ASN A 365 -13.59 -33.24 -13.32
C ASN A 365 -12.72 -32.91 -12.09
N SER A 366 -12.52 -31.61 -11.82
CA SER A 366 -11.71 -31.09 -10.72
C SER A 366 -12.24 -29.72 -10.27
N PRO A 367 -12.74 -29.57 -9.02
CA PRO A 367 -13.22 -28.30 -8.49
C PRO A 367 -12.20 -27.15 -8.62
N ALA A 368 -10.92 -27.42 -8.33
CA ALA A 368 -9.86 -26.43 -8.44
C ALA A 368 -9.60 -25.98 -9.89
N ALA A 369 -9.73 -26.90 -10.86
CA ALA A 369 -9.62 -26.55 -12.28
C ALA A 369 -10.81 -25.69 -12.73
N ILE A 370 -12.03 -26.08 -12.34
CA ILE A 370 -13.26 -25.34 -12.62
C ILE A 370 -13.18 -23.91 -12.03
N GLU A 371 -12.82 -23.78 -10.75
CA GLU A 371 -12.64 -22.48 -10.10
C GLU A 371 -11.58 -21.62 -10.82
N LEU A 372 -10.46 -22.21 -11.22
CA LEU A 372 -9.42 -21.52 -11.99
C LEU A 372 -9.93 -21.07 -13.37
N GLY A 373 -10.77 -21.87 -14.04
CA GLY A 373 -11.40 -21.52 -15.32
C GLY A 373 -12.39 -20.36 -15.19
N ILE A 374 -13.21 -20.35 -14.13
CA ILE A 374 -14.12 -19.25 -13.79
C ILE A 374 -13.33 -17.97 -13.48
N LYS A 375 -12.26 -18.11 -12.70
CA LYS A 375 -11.36 -17.01 -12.34
C LYS A 375 -10.63 -16.44 -13.55
N LEU A 376 -10.19 -17.28 -14.49
CA LEU A 376 -9.60 -16.86 -15.76
C LEU A 376 -10.61 -16.10 -16.63
N ALA A 377 -11.85 -16.60 -16.70
CA ALA A 377 -12.93 -15.96 -17.46
C ALA A 377 -13.29 -14.56 -16.94
N SER A 378 -13.44 -14.40 -15.62
CA SER A 378 -13.75 -13.10 -14.99
C SER A 378 -12.57 -12.13 -15.01
N ALA A 379 -11.36 -12.59 -14.68
CA ALA A 379 -10.18 -11.73 -14.57
C ALA A 379 -9.73 -11.11 -15.91
N PHE A 380 -10.04 -11.75 -17.04
CA PHE A 380 -9.70 -11.26 -18.39
C PHE A 380 -10.94 -10.94 -19.26
N GLN A 381 -12.14 -10.92 -18.67
CA GLN A 381 -13.38 -10.54 -19.35
C GLN A 381 -13.66 -11.39 -20.61
N LEU A 382 -13.50 -12.72 -20.48
CA LEU A 382 -13.62 -13.67 -21.58
C LEU A 382 -15.10 -13.92 -21.97
N ALA A 383 -15.74 -12.95 -22.63
CA ALA A 383 -17.16 -13.03 -23.02
C ALA A 383 -17.53 -14.31 -23.82
N ALA A 384 -16.60 -14.85 -24.62
CA ALA A 384 -16.79 -16.10 -25.35
C ALA A 384 -16.94 -17.36 -24.46
N VAL A 385 -16.73 -17.25 -23.14
CA VAL A 385 -16.85 -18.32 -22.14
C VAL A 385 -18.20 -18.23 -21.39
N GLU A 386 -18.95 -17.13 -21.54
CA GLU A 386 -20.28 -16.95 -20.92
C GLU A 386 -21.26 -18.12 -21.19
N PRO A 387 -21.40 -18.64 -22.43
CA PRO A 387 -22.30 -19.78 -22.69
C PRO A 387 -21.91 -21.05 -21.92
N ASP A 388 -20.62 -21.26 -21.67
CA ASP A 388 -20.12 -22.43 -20.95
C ASP A 388 -20.39 -22.31 -19.43
N LEU A 389 -20.22 -21.10 -18.87
CA LEU A 389 -20.59 -20.81 -17.46
C LEU A 389 -22.09 -20.97 -17.22
N VAL A 390 -22.93 -20.45 -18.14
CA VAL A 390 -24.39 -20.54 -18.01
C VAL A 390 -24.85 -22.00 -18.18
N ARG A 391 -24.30 -22.73 -19.15
CA ARG A 391 -24.57 -24.17 -19.32
C ARG A 391 -24.20 -24.95 -18.05
N ALA A 392 -23.08 -24.63 -17.40
CA ALA A 392 -22.68 -25.29 -16.15
C ALA A 392 -23.62 -24.99 -14.98
N LEU A 393 -24.14 -23.77 -14.87
CA LEU A 393 -25.16 -23.42 -13.87
C LEU A 393 -26.52 -24.11 -14.12
N GLU A 394 -26.88 -24.34 -15.39
CA GLU A 394 -28.15 -24.98 -15.77
C GLU A 394 -28.10 -26.52 -15.75
N GLN A 395 -26.95 -27.12 -16.09
CA GLN A 395 -26.80 -28.55 -16.37
C GLN A 395 -25.82 -29.27 -15.44
N GLY A 396 -25.04 -28.53 -14.64
CA GLY A 396 -24.02 -29.04 -13.74
C GLY A 396 -22.58 -28.92 -14.27
N TRP A 397 -21.64 -28.99 -13.34
CA TRP A 397 -20.20 -28.96 -13.60
C TRP A 397 -19.68 -30.33 -14.09
N GLY A 398 -18.61 -30.33 -14.89
CA GLY A 398 -18.13 -31.51 -15.62
C GLY A 398 -17.90 -32.75 -14.76
N GLY A 399 -18.43 -33.90 -15.19
CA GLY A 399 -18.23 -35.21 -14.55
C GLY A 399 -19.11 -35.54 -13.35
N TYR A 400 -19.83 -34.57 -12.76
CA TYR A 400 -20.72 -34.83 -11.64
C TYR A 400 -22.06 -35.43 -12.10
N PRO A 401 -22.62 -36.43 -11.39
CA PRO A 401 -23.93 -36.98 -11.70
C PRO A 401 -25.03 -35.94 -11.54
N LYS A 402 -26.11 -36.05 -12.32
CA LYS A 402 -27.32 -35.20 -12.24
C LYS A 402 -27.97 -35.30 -10.86
N LEU A 403 -27.60 -34.39 -9.97
CA LEU A 403 -28.29 -34.11 -8.71
C LEU A 403 -29.56 -33.28 -8.97
N GLU A 404 -30.43 -33.14 -7.98
CA GLU A 404 -31.57 -32.25 -8.10
C GLU A 404 -31.14 -30.77 -8.16
N ALA A 405 -31.92 -29.94 -8.87
CA ALA A 405 -31.55 -28.56 -9.18
C ALA A 405 -31.28 -27.65 -7.95
N LYS A 406 -31.69 -28.07 -6.75
CA LYS A 406 -31.37 -27.38 -5.48
C LYS A 406 -29.93 -27.60 -5.01
N GLU A 407 -29.32 -28.75 -5.26
CA GLU A 407 -27.99 -29.08 -4.75
C GLU A 407 -26.85 -28.50 -5.61
N TYR A 408 -27.12 -28.25 -6.90
CA TYR A 408 -26.15 -27.63 -7.81
C TYR A 408 -25.86 -26.16 -7.50
N LEU A 409 -26.84 -25.41 -7.01
CA LEU A 409 -26.72 -23.96 -6.79
C LEU A 409 -25.92 -23.62 -5.51
N LEU A 410 -25.90 -24.52 -4.53
CA LEU A 410 -25.19 -24.37 -3.25
C LEU A 410 -23.67 -24.58 -3.33
N ARG A 411 -23.11 -24.83 -4.53
CA ARG A 411 -21.68 -25.11 -4.72
C ARG A 411 -20.85 -23.82 -4.82
N PRO A 412 -19.63 -23.77 -4.26
CA PRO A 412 -18.73 -22.61 -4.38
C PRO A 412 -18.48 -22.18 -5.83
N GLU A 413 -18.33 -23.15 -6.75
CA GLU A 413 -18.13 -22.93 -8.18
C GLU A 413 -19.34 -22.23 -8.82
N SER A 414 -20.56 -22.54 -8.36
CA SER A 414 -21.78 -21.89 -8.85
C SER A 414 -21.87 -20.42 -8.41
N LEU A 415 -21.46 -20.10 -7.18
CA LEU A 415 -21.34 -18.71 -6.71
C LEU A 415 -20.24 -17.95 -7.46
N ALA A 416 -19.08 -18.57 -7.68
CA ALA A 416 -18.00 -17.98 -8.46
C ALA A 416 -18.43 -17.72 -9.92
N ALA A 417 -19.20 -18.63 -10.52
CA ALA A 417 -19.72 -18.46 -11.88
C ALA A 417 -20.75 -17.32 -11.97
N LEU A 418 -21.65 -17.16 -10.99
CA LEU A 418 -22.56 -16.01 -10.93
C LEU A 418 -21.80 -14.68 -10.80
N GLN A 419 -20.72 -14.65 -10.00
CA GLN A 419 -19.83 -13.49 -9.91
C GLN A 419 -19.10 -13.22 -11.23
N ALA A 420 -18.62 -14.26 -11.92
CA ALA A 420 -18.01 -14.10 -13.24
C ALA A 420 -19.00 -13.57 -14.29
N LEU A 421 -20.24 -14.06 -14.30
CA LEU A 421 -21.31 -13.57 -15.18
C LEU A 421 -21.71 -12.12 -14.89
N ARG A 422 -21.65 -11.69 -13.61
CA ARG A 422 -21.78 -10.27 -13.24
C ARG A 422 -20.67 -9.42 -13.87
N GLU A 423 -19.40 -9.82 -13.72
CA GLU A 423 -18.30 -9.04 -14.29
C GLU A 423 -18.36 -9.01 -15.83
N LEU A 424 -18.76 -10.11 -16.48
CA LEU A 424 -19.00 -10.19 -17.93
C LEU A 424 -20.25 -9.42 -18.41
N LYS A 425 -20.97 -8.74 -17.52
CA LYS A 425 -22.21 -8.01 -17.79
C LYS A 425 -23.26 -8.87 -18.53
N SER A 426 -23.43 -10.13 -18.13
CA SER A 426 -24.30 -11.11 -18.82
C SER A 426 -25.75 -10.62 -19.02
N ASP A 427 -26.37 -11.00 -20.13
CA ASP A 427 -27.77 -10.67 -20.48
C ASP A 427 -28.79 -11.75 -20.09
N ARG A 428 -28.39 -12.77 -19.33
CA ARG A 428 -29.26 -13.85 -18.82
C ARG A 428 -30.18 -13.39 -17.67
N VAL A 429 -30.96 -12.33 -17.90
CA VAL A 429 -31.87 -11.68 -16.95
C VAL A 429 -32.80 -12.69 -16.27
N ASP A 430 -33.41 -13.61 -17.02
CA ASP A 430 -34.34 -14.62 -16.46
C ASP A 430 -33.68 -15.55 -15.42
N LEU A 431 -32.41 -15.92 -15.65
CA LEU A 431 -31.64 -16.74 -14.72
C LEU A 431 -31.40 -15.99 -13.41
N PHE A 432 -30.94 -14.74 -13.51
CA PHE A 432 -30.64 -13.92 -12.34
C PHE A 432 -31.93 -13.51 -11.60
N ALA A 433 -33.02 -13.19 -12.29
CA ALA A 433 -34.31 -12.89 -11.66
C ALA A 433 -34.84 -14.08 -10.84
N LYS A 434 -34.81 -15.29 -11.41
CA LYS A 434 -35.20 -16.53 -10.72
C LYS A 434 -34.34 -16.79 -9.46
N LEU A 435 -33.05 -16.49 -9.51
CA LEU A 435 -32.13 -16.66 -8.39
C LEU A 435 -32.28 -15.55 -7.34
N ALA A 436 -32.57 -14.31 -7.74
CA ALA A 436 -32.86 -13.20 -6.83
C ALA A 436 -34.18 -13.42 -6.05
N GLU A 437 -35.19 -14.04 -6.67
CA GLU A 437 -36.43 -14.44 -5.99
C GLU A 437 -36.25 -15.68 -5.09
N LYS A 438 -35.64 -16.77 -5.62
CA LYS A 438 -35.79 -18.13 -5.07
C LYS A 438 -34.47 -18.82 -4.69
N GLY A 439 -33.33 -18.14 -4.85
CA GLY A 439 -32.02 -18.64 -4.42
C GLY A 439 -31.81 -18.58 -2.91
N GLY A 440 -30.72 -19.19 -2.44
CA GLY A 440 -30.22 -18.97 -1.08
C GLY A 440 -29.64 -17.55 -0.89
N PRO A 441 -29.28 -17.15 0.34
CA PRO A 441 -28.84 -15.78 0.62
C PRO A 441 -27.61 -15.33 -0.19
N ALA A 442 -26.68 -16.24 -0.52
CA ALA A 442 -25.49 -15.93 -1.30
C ALA A 442 -25.81 -15.79 -2.79
N GLU A 443 -26.66 -16.67 -3.31
CA GLU A 443 -27.15 -16.67 -4.69
C GLU A 443 -28.01 -15.45 -4.98
N GLN A 444 -28.90 -15.06 -4.05
CA GLN A 444 -29.67 -13.82 -4.14
C GLN A 444 -28.76 -12.59 -4.27
N LEU A 445 -27.73 -12.50 -3.42
CA LEU A 445 -26.83 -11.36 -3.40
C LEU A 445 -25.93 -11.29 -4.66
N ALA A 446 -25.48 -12.45 -5.16
CA ALA A 446 -24.77 -12.53 -6.43
C ALA A 446 -25.66 -12.19 -7.64
N ALA A 447 -26.89 -12.71 -7.68
CA ALA A 447 -27.84 -12.50 -8.77
C ALA A 447 -28.37 -11.06 -8.84
N VAL A 448 -28.58 -10.41 -7.69
CA VAL A 448 -28.86 -8.96 -7.63
C VAL A 448 -27.73 -8.15 -8.27
N GLY A 449 -26.47 -8.48 -7.96
CA GLY A 449 -25.32 -7.84 -8.60
C GLY A 449 -25.30 -8.07 -10.12
N ALA A 450 -25.60 -9.29 -10.58
CA ALA A 450 -25.63 -9.64 -12.01
C ALA A 450 -26.76 -8.92 -12.78
N LEU A 451 -27.95 -8.78 -12.19
CA LEU A 451 -29.05 -8.01 -12.79
C LEU A 451 -28.67 -6.53 -12.97
N ALA A 452 -28.09 -5.90 -11.95
CA ALA A 452 -27.68 -4.50 -12.00
C ALA A 452 -26.55 -4.22 -13.01
N ALA A 453 -25.61 -5.17 -13.15
CA ALA A 453 -24.48 -5.08 -14.07
C ALA A 453 -24.82 -5.52 -15.51
N SER A 454 -26.01 -6.05 -15.76
CA SER A 454 -26.38 -6.64 -17.05
C SER A 454 -26.28 -5.64 -18.20
N ARG A 455 -25.70 -6.06 -19.33
CA ARG A 455 -25.71 -5.30 -20.59
C ARG A 455 -27.13 -5.14 -21.16
N SER A 456 -28.09 -5.96 -20.74
CA SER A 456 -29.49 -5.81 -21.11
C SER A 456 -30.17 -4.77 -20.22
N VAL A 457 -30.83 -3.79 -20.85
CA VAL A 457 -31.67 -2.79 -20.15
C VAL A 457 -32.79 -3.43 -19.30
N MET A 458 -33.18 -4.66 -19.60
CA MET A 458 -34.17 -5.42 -18.80
C MET A 458 -33.62 -5.85 -17.44
N GLY A 459 -32.30 -6.06 -17.29
CA GLY A 459 -31.70 -6.52 -16.03
C GLY A 459 -31.91 -5.55 -14.88
N PRO A 460 -31.50 -4.27 -15.01
CA PRO A 460 -31.71 -3.27 -13.96
C PRO A 460 -33.19 -2.94 -13.73
N GLN A 461 -34.04 -3.00 -14.77
CA GLN A 461 -35.49 -2.83 -14.64
C GLN A 461 -36.14 -3.96 -13.84
N GLN A 462 -35.75 -5.21 -14.11
CA GLN A 462 -36.22 -6.37 -13.36
C GLN A 462 -35.70 -6.37 -11.92
N LEU A 463 -34.50 -5.85 -11.67
CA LEU A 463 -34.02 -5.66 -10.28
C LEU A 463 -34.85 -4.60 -9.54
N ALA A 464 -35.19 -3.50 -10.20
CA ALA A 464 -36.01 -2.45 -9.59
C ALA A 464 -37.44 -2.93 -9.27
N SER A 465 -38.03 -3.83 -10.08
CA SER A 465 -39.34 -4.44 -9.78
C SER A 465 -39.27 -5.48 -8.66
N LEU A 466 -38.15 -6.19 -8.51
CA LEU A 466 -37.92 -7.13 -7.40
C LEU A 466 -37.60 -6.46 -6.07
N TYR A 467 -37.09 -5.22 -6.08
CA TYR A 467 -36.60 -4.48 -4.92
C TYR A 467 -37.50 -4.53 -3.66
N PRO A 468 -38.84 -4.34 -3.74
CA PRO A 468 -39.71 -4.36 -2.56
C PRO A 468 -39.69 -5.70 -1.82
N ASN A 469 -39.48 -6.78 -2.56
CA ASN A 469 -39.49 -8.16 -2.06
C ASN A 469 -38.11 -8.64 -1.58
N LEU A 470 -37.04 -7.86 -1.81
CA LEU A 470 -35.69 -8.19 -1.36
C LEU A 470 -35.56 -8.00 0.16
N SER A 471 -34.87 -8.95 0.79
CA SER A 471 -34.39 -8.85 2.17
C SER A 471 -33.26 -7.80 2.29
N MET A 472 -32.95 -7.37 3.52
CA MET A 472 -32.13 -6.17 3.77
C MET A 472 -30.76 -6.15 3.07
N ALA A 473 -30.02 -7.27 3.06
CA ALA A 473 -28.68 -7.33 2.48
C ALA A 473 -28.68 -7.34 0.92
N PRO A 474 -29.50 -8.17 0.24
CA PRO A 474 -29.75 -8.02 -1.19
C PRO A 474 -30.30 -6.64 -1.58
N ARG A 475 -31.19 -6.02 -0.77
CA ARG A 475 -31.74 -4.68 -1.04
C ARG A 475 -30.65 -3.60 -1.04
N ARG A 476 -29.80 -3.55 -0.01
CA ARG A 476 -28.63 -2.65 0.04
C ARG A 476 -27.69 -2.87 -1.15
N THR A 477 -27.46 -4.13 -1.53
CA THR A 477 -26.65 -4.49 -2.70
C THR A 477 -27.30 -3.98 -4.00
N ALA A 478 -28.62 -4.11 -4.13
CA ALA A 478 -29.37 -3.64 -5.30
C ALA A 478 -29.25 -2.13 -5.47
N LEU A 479 -29.44 -1.35 -4.39
CA LEU A 479 -29.33 0.11 -4.42
C LEU A 479 -27.91 0.56 -4.83
N ALA A 480 -26.89 -0.01 -4.19
CA ALA A 480 -25.49 0.32 -4.46
C ALA A 480 -25.02 -0.09 -5.87
N ALA A 481 -25.64 -1.13 -6.46
CA ALA A 481 -25.31 -1.60 -7.80
C ALA A 481 -26.10 -0.86 -8.91
N LEU A 482 -27.40 -0.61 -8.71
CA LEU A 482 -28.22 0.18 -9.64
C LEU A 482 -27.65 1.59 -9.84
N THR A 483 -27.20 2.24 -8.77
CA THR A 483 -26.56 3.57 -8.85
C THR A 483 -25.22 3.59 -9.60
N GLY A 484 -24.64 2.44 -9.96
CA GLY A 484 -23.34 2.36 -10.63
C GLY A 484 -23.37 2.43 -12.16
N THR A 485 -24.52 2.22 -12.80
CA THR A 485 -24.64 2.15 -14.26
C THR A 485 -25.72 3.08 -14.78
N LYS A 486 -25.56 3.59 -16.00
CA LYS A 486 -26.54 4.54 -16.60
C LYS A 486 -27.96 3.97 -16.66
N ASN A 487 -28.08 2.68 -17.02
CA ASN A 487 -29.35 1.98 -17.10
C ASN A 487 -29.95 1.71 -15.71
N GLY A 488 -29.12 1.35 -14.72
CA GLY A 488 -29.57 1.11 -13.35
C GLY A 488 -30.00 2.39 -12.63
N ALA A 489 -29.26 3.48 -12.81
CA ALA A 489 -29.58 4.77 -12.22
C ALA A 489 -30.94 5.29 -12.75
N GLY A 490 -31.18 5.19 -14.06
CA GLY A 490 -32.46 5.56 -14.66
C GLY A 490 -33.62 4.67 -14.21
N ALA A 491 -33.39 3.37 -14.02
CA ALA A 491 -34.40 2.45 -13.46
C ALA A 491 -34.72 2.77 -11.99
N LEU A 492 -33.71 3.07 -11.18
CA LEU A 492 -33.84 3.44 -9.77
C LEU A 492 -34.63 4.75 -9.61
N VAL A 493 -34.26 5.82 -10.32
CA VAL A 493 -34.97 7.11 -10.27
C VAL A 493 -36.45 6.94 -10.62
N LYS A 494 -36.77 6.14 -11.65
CA LYS A 494 -38.16 5.84 -12.03
C LYS A 494 -38.90 5.04 -10.97
N ALA A 495 -38.29 4.02 -10.39
CA ALA A 495 -38.88 3.22 -9.33
C ALA A 495 -39.14 4.03 -8.04
N VAL A 496 -38.27 4.98 -7.71
CA VAL A 496 -38.44 5.91 -6.59
C VAL A 496 -39.59 6.88 -6.85
N ARG A 497 -39.65 7.49 -8.03
CA ARG A 497 -40.76 8.40 -8.40
C ARG A 497 -42.10 7.68 -8.52
N ALA A 498 -42.09 6.39 -8.89
CA ALA A 498 -43.28 5.52 -8.88
C ALA A 498 -43.66 5.00 -7.48
N GLY A 499 -42.89 5.30 -6.42
CA GLY A 499 -43.15 4.85 -5.06
C GLY A 499 -42.87 3.35 -4.81
N SER A 500 -42.25 2.65 -5.77
CA SER A 500 -41.81 1.26 -5.59
C SER A 500 -40.54 1.15 -4.73
N ILE A 501 -39.75 2.23 -4.67
CA ILE A 501 -38.61 2.36 -3.76
C ILE A 501 -38.84 3.62 -2.90
N PRO A 502 -38.80 3.53 -1.55
CA PRO A 502 -39.01 4.70 -0.70
C PRO A 502 -37.95 5.79 -0.91
N LYS A 503 -38.36 7.07 -0.89
CA LYS A 503 -37.46 8.21 -1.13
C LYS A 503 -36.41 8.38 -0.02
N ASP A 504 -36.73 7.95 1.19
CA ASP A 504 -35.86 7.94 2.37
C ASP A 504 -34.83 6.79 2.36
N GLU A 505 -34.93 5.82 1.44
CA GLU A 505 -33.83 4.88 1.16
C GLU A 505 -32.72 5.53 0.30
N LEU A 506 -32.92 6.74 -0.28
CA LEU A 506 -31.89 7.47 -1.02
C LEU A 506 -31.05 8.37 -0.09
N ASP A 507 -29.87 7.88 0.30
CA ASP A 507 -28.90 8.69 1.03
C ASP A 507 -28.16 9.70 0.13
N GLY A 508 -27.38 10.59 0.75
CA GLY A 508 -26.59 11.58 0.02
C GLY A 508 -25.55 10.97 -0.93
N ALA A 509 -25.03 9.77 -0.63
CA ALA A 509 -24.07 9.08 -1.52
C ALA A 509 -24.75 8.60 -2.80
N THR A 510 -25.94 8.03 -2.66
CA THR A 510 -26.81 7.59 -3.74
C THR A 510 -27.17 8.76 -4.65
N ILE A 511 -27.60 9.89 -4.09
CA ILE A 511 -27.92 11.11 -4.86
C ILE A 511 -26.70 11.62 -5.64
N GLU A 512 -25.56 11.80 -4.97
CA GLU A 512 -24.30 12.26 -5.57
C GLU A 512 -23.86 11.35 -6.73
N LYS A 513 -24.02 10.03 -6.56
CA LYS A 513 -23.67 9.04 -7.58
C LYS A 513 -24.68 9.00 -8.74
N LEU A 514 -25.98 9.15 -8.47
CA LEU A 514 -27.02 9.32 -9.49
C LEU A 514 -26.75 10.56 -10.36
N GLN A 515 -26.36 11.69 -9.74
CA GLN A 515 -25.94 12.90 -10.45
C GLN A 515 -24.71 12.67 -11.33
N ALA A 516 -23.69 11.97 -10.83
CA ALA A 516 -22.49 11.64 -11.62
C ALA A 516 -22.80 10.72 -12.83
N VAL A 517 -23.68 9.72 -12.65
CA VAL A 517 -24.05 8.76 -13.70
C VAL A 517 -24.99 9.36 -14.76
N LEU A 518 -26.06 10.04 -14.33
CA LEU A 518 -27.13 10.51 -15.21
C LEU A 518 -26.90 11.93 -15.75
N GLY A 519 -26.17 12.78 -15.02
CA GLY A 519 -25.99 14.18 -15.38
C GLY A 519 -27.32 14.94 -15.42
N ASN A 520 -27.58 15.62 -16.54
CA ASN A 520 -28.76 16.47 -16.75
C ASN A 520 -30.03 15.68 -17.13
N ASP A 521 -30.27 14.52 -16.51
CA ASP A 521 -31.46 13.71 -16.77
C ASP A 521 -32.73 14.36 -16.21
N ALA A 522 -33.82 14.30 -16.98
CA ALA A 522 -35.08 14.97 -16.65
C ALA A 522 -35.84 14.30 -15.49
N ASP A 523 -35.79 12.97 -15.37
CA ASP A 523 -36.41 12.25 -14.26
C ASP A 523 -35.62 12.49 -12.96
N LEU A 524 -34.28 12.58 -13.05
CA LEU A 524 -33.44 12.95 -11.91
C LEU A 524 -33.67 14.40 -11.50
N ALA A 525 -33.76 15.34 -12.43
CA ALA A 525 -34.06 16.74 -12.13
C ALA A 525 -35.44 16.90 -11.47
N ALA A 526 -36.44 16.15 -11.92
CA ALA A 526 -37.75 16.10 -11.28
C ALA A 526 -37.65 15.53 -9.85
N LEU A 527 -36.96 14.40 -9.66
CA LEU A 527 -36.71 13.82 -8.33
C LEU A 527 -35.97 14.81 -7.40
N MET A 528 -34.98 15.55 -7.91
CA MET A 528 -34.24 16.53 -7.13
C MET A 528 -35.10 17.74 -6.73
N ASN A 529 -36.04 18.17 -7.56
CA ASN A 529 -37.02 19.18 -7.20
C ASN A 529 -38.04 18.65 -6.18
N GLU A 530 -38.52 17.42 -6.34
CA GLU A 530 -39.33 16.71 -5.34
C GLU A 530 -38.57 16.50 -4.01
N MET A 531 -37.24 16.51 -4.04
CA MET A 531 -36.32 16.41 -2.90
C MET A 531 -35.64 17.76 -2.55
N ALA A 532 -36.15 18.90 -3.01
CA ALA A 532 -35.51 20.20 -2.77
C ALA A 532 -35.46 20.62 -1.29
N SER A 533 -36.26 19.98 -0.44
CA SER A 533 -36.22 20.08 1.03
C SER A 533 -35.00 19.39 1.67
N PHE A 534 -34.30 18.53 0.95
CA PHE A 534 -33.12 17.80 1.42
C PHE A 534 -31.78 18.51 1.11
N LEU A 535 -31.78 19.54 0.24
CA LEU A 535 -30.62 20.39 -0.01
C LEU A 535 -30.45 21.40 1.13
N ARG A 536 -29.23 21.49 1.70
CA ARG A 536 -28.98 22.33 2.88
C ARG A 536 -28.21 23.61 2.51
N PRO A 537 -28.49 24.76 3.16
CA PRO A 537 -27.74 26.00 2.91
C PRO A 537 -26.39 25.98 3.64
N ALA A 538 -25.36 26.52 2.99
CA ALA A 538 -24.03 26.74 3.55
C ALA A 538 -23.47 28.09 3.07
N LEU A 539 -22.46 28.61 3.77
CA LEU A 539 -21.74 29.82 3.35
C LEU A 539 -20.72 29.46 2.28
N ARG A 540 -20.83 30.07 1.10
CA ARG A 540 -19.85 30.01 0.00
C ARG A 540 -19.00 31.28 0.01
N LEU A 541 -17.68 31.11 -0.01
CA LEU A 541 -16.66 32.14 -0.13
C LEU A 541 -15.88 31.93 -1.43
N ASP A 542 -15.71 32.96 -2.25
CA ASP A 542 -15.18 32.84 -3.63
C ASP A 542 -13.68 33.14 -3.81
N GLY A 543 -12.93 33.37 -2.72
CA GLY A 543 -11.50 33.65 -2.75
C GLY A 543 -11.10 35.11 -3.04
N SER A 544 -12.07 36.01 -3.26
CA SER A 544 -11.80 37.44 -3.45
C SER A 544 -11.55 38.16 -2.11
N ASP A 545 -10.94 39.35 -2.14
CA ASP A 545 -10.70 40.23 -0.98
C ASP A 545 -11.99 40.70 -0.25
N ASN A 546 -13.16 40.28 -0.72
CA ASN A 546 -14.45 40.50 -0.06
C ASN A 546 -15.25 39.19 0.13
N ALA A 547 -14.57 38.04 0.14
CA ALA A 547 -15.13 36.72 0.48
C ALA A 547 -15.06 36.44 1.99
N TRP A 548 -15.79 37.23 2.79
CA TRP A 548 -15.83 37.10 4.25
C TRP A 548 -17.09 37.71 4.88
N ALA A 549 -17.30 37.46 6.17
CA ALA A 549 -18.42 37.97 6.97
C ALA A 549 -17.96 38.93 8.09
N ASP A 550 -18.57 40.11 8.17
CA ASP A 550 -18.22 41.18 9.11
C ASP A 550 -18.89 40.94 10.47
N THR A 551 -18.30 40.05 11.27
CA THR A 551 -18.91 39.50 12.50
C THR A 551 -18.47 40.16 13.81
N ASP A 552 -17.41 40.99 13.78
CA ASP A 552 -16.84 41.70 14.94
C ASP A 552 -16.65 40.83 16.22
N ILE A 553 -16.15 39.60 16.02
CA ILE A 553 -16.03 38.60 17.08
C ILE A 553 -14.90 38.97 18.04
N THR A 554 -15.19 38.85 19.33
CA THR A 554 -14.22 38.98 20.43
C THR A 554 -14.04 37.65 21.15
N LEU A 555 -12.79 37.23 21.36
CA LEU A 555 -12.41 36.05 22.14
C LEU A 555 -11.63 36.51 23.38
N ASP A 556 -12.25 36.35 24.54
CA ASP A 556 -11.66 36.67 25.84
C ASP A 556 -11.79 35.45 26.77
N GLY A 557 -10.84 35.28 27.70
CA GLY A 557 -10.80 34.11 28.59
C GLY A 557 -10.72 32.74 27.87
N PRO A 558 -11.21 31.67 28.51
CA PRO A 558 -11.27 30.33 27.90
C PRO A 558 -12.35 30.25 26.81
N PHE A 559 -12.06 29.62 25.67
CA PHE A 559 -13.04 29.50 24.56
C PHE A 559 -12.87 28.22 23.74
N THR A 560 -13.86 27.96 22.89
CA THR A 560 -13.79 27.00 21.77
C THR A 560 -14.37 27.65 20.51
N VAL A 561 -13.62 27.65 19.41
CA VAL A 561 -14.10 28.00 18.05
C VAL A 561 -14.12 26.72 17.23
N GLU A 562 -15.23 26.41 16.57
CA GLU A 562 -15.32 25.23 15.70
C GLU A 562 -16.21 25.49 14.48
N THR A 563 -15.91 24.85 13.35
CA THR A 563 -16.68 24.94 12.11
C THR A 563 -16.39 23.74 11.21
N TRP A 564 -17.33 23.39 10.35
CA TRP A 564 -16.99 22.64 9.13
C TRP A 564 -16.46 23.60 8.07
N VAL A 565 -15.39 23.18 7.39
CA VAL A 565 -14.75 23.92 6.30
C VAL A 565 -14.41 22.98 5.14
N LYS A 566 -14.64 23.44 3.91
CA LYS A 566 -14.25 22.78 2.66
C LYS A 566 -13.60 23.82 1.77
N LEU A 567 -12.29 23.73 1.56
CA LEU A 567 -11.55 24.67 0.73
C LEU A 567 -11.41 24.19 -0.70
N ASP A 568 -11.31 25.13 -1.63
CA ASP A 568 -11.08 24.87 -3.05
C ASP A 568 -9.61 24.42 -3.30
N PRO A 569 -9.27 23.90 -4.49
CA PRO A 569 -7.91 23.51 -4.83
C PRO A 569 -6.94 24.71 -4.82
N GLY A 570 -5.82 24.58 -4.10
CA GLY A 570 -4.80 25.64 -3.98
C GLY A 570 -4.43 26.03 -2.55
N ILE A 571 -5.06 25.41 -1.53
CA ILE A 571 -4.96 25.75 -0.10
C ILE A 571 -3.62 26.34 0.34
N ASP A 572 -3.65 27.64 0.66
CA ASP A 572 -2.53 28.39 1.22
C ASP A 572 -2.95 29.22 2.45
N ASN A 573 -2.23 30.30 2.74
CA ASN A 573 -2.47 31.18 3.88
C ASN A 573 -3.49 32.30 3.64
N ASN A 574 -4.07 32.39 2.44
CA ASN A 574 -5.23 33.24 2.18
C ASN A 574 -6.53 32.60 2.70
N ASP A 575 -6.55 31.26 2.83
CA ASP A 575 -7.69 30.51 3.34
C ASP A 575 -7.71 30.42 4.86
N GLY A 576 -8.85 30.72 5.47
CA GLY A 576 -9.05 30.62 6.91
C GLY A 576 -10.52 30.68 7.35
N ILE A 577 -10.72 30.43 8.64
CA ILE A 577 -12.05 30.39 9.27
C ILE A 577 -12.34 31.65 10.10
N LEU A 578 -11.33 32.27 10.72
CA LEU A 578 -11.51 33.40 11.64
C LEU A 578 -10.23 34.24 11.82
N GLY A 579 -10.31 35.54 11.53
CA GLY A 579 -9.26 36.55 11.72
C GLY A 579 -9.74 37.87 11.10
N ALA A 580 -8.97 38.95 10.96
CA ALA A 580 -8.38 39.79 11.99
C ALA A 580 -8.85 41.25 11.67
N PRO A 581 -8.74 42.22 12.60
CA PRO A 581 -7.43 42.83 12.86
C PRO A 581 -7.15 43.14 14.35
N GLY A 582 -6.88 42.09 15.12
CA GLY A 582 -5.96 42.12 16.28
C GLY A 582 -4.70 41.27 16.06
N VAL A 583 -4.56 40.75 14.84
CA VAL A 583 -3.52 39.81 14.37
C VAL A 583 -3.47 38.48 15.14
N ILE A 584 -4.63 37.83 15.31
CA ILE A 584 -4.70 36.37 15.34
C ILE A 584 -5.43 35.91 14.08
N ASP A 585 -5.01 34.78 13.53
CA ASP A 585 -5.47 34.26 12.25
C ASP A 585 -5.58 32.74 12.30
N MET A 586 -6.81 32.22 12.21
CA MET A 586 -7.11 30.78 12.15
C MET A 586 -7.18 30.36 10.69
N ASN A 587 -6.00 30.24 10.07
CA ASN A 587 -5.82 30.01 8.63
C ASN A 587 -5.17 28.64 8.33
N PHE A 588 -4.93 28.39 7.05
CA PHE A 588 -4.23 27.21 6.57
C PHE A 588 -2.82 27.57 6.07
N PHE A 589 -1.96 26.57 5.88
CA PHE A 589 -0.71 26.73 5.14
C PHE A 589 -0.27 25.39 4.53
N GLY A 590 -0.25 25.31 3.20
CA GLY A 590 0.05 24.07 2.48
C GLY A 590 -0.85 22.89 2.88
N GLY A 591 -2.12 23.18 3.22
CA GLY A 591 -3.11 22.24 3.73
C GLY A 591 -3.11 21.99 5.24
N LEU A 592 -2.17 22.51 6.02
CA LEU A 592 -2.18 22.39 7.49
C LEU A 592 -3.02 23.51 8.12
N PHE A 593 -4.01 23.17 8.93
CA PHE A 593 -4.74 24.15 9.74
C PHE A 593 -3.85 24.67 10.88
N ARG A 594 -3.90 25.97 11.17
CA ARG A 594 -3.12 26.58 12.26
C ARG A 594 -3.82 27.76 12.90
N VAL A 595 -3.31 28.14 14.06
CA VAL A 595 -3.53 29.45 14.66
C VAL A 595 -2.20 30.20 14.55
N TRP A 596 -2.19 31.32 13.85
CA TRP A 596 -1.04 32.21 13.71
C TRP A 596 -1.33 33.52 14.46
N ALA A 597 -0.30 34.13 15.06
CA ALA A 597 -0.42 35.40 15.76
C ALA A 597 0.71 36.38 15.39
N GLY A 598 0.36 37.66 15.33
CA GLY A 598 1.27 38.78 15.05
C GLY A 598 2.21 39.11 16.21
N GLY A 599 2.78 40.31 16.18
CA GLY A 599 3.69 40.78 17.23
C GLY A 599 4.95 39.93 17.40
N GLY A 600 5.34 39.16 16.38
CA GLY A 600 6.49 38.25 16.42
C GLY A 600 6.21 36.85 17.00
N VAL A 601 4.98 36.56 17.44
CA VAL A 601 4.65 35.23 18.01
C VAL A 601 4.63 34.15 16.92
N ASN A 602 4.20 34.50 15.71
CA ASN A 602 4.05 33.63 14.54
C ASN A 602 3.10 32.45 14.83
N ASP A 603 3.40 31.25 14.31
CA ASP A 603 2.56 30.07 14.55
C ASP A 603 2.42 29.80 16.06
N VAL A 604 1.19 29.87 16.54
CA VAL A 604 0.79 29.59 17.93
C VAL A 604 0.67 28.09 18.11
N ILE A 605 -0.06 27.44 17.21
CA ILE A 605 -0.25 25.99 17.13
C ILE A 605 -0.54 25.62 15.67
N VAL A 606 0.00 24.50 15.21
CA VAL A 606 -0.13 24.01 13.82
C VAL A 606 -0.54 22.54 13.86
N ALA A 607 -1.54 22.17 13.08
CA ALA A 607 -1.99 20.79 12.96
C ALA A 607 -0.89 19.88 12.40
N LYS A 608 -0.98 18.59 12.69
CA LYS A 608 -0.14 17.52 12.14
C LYS A 608 -0.75 16.96 10.86
N LYS A 609 -2.08 16.77 10.85
CA LYS A 609 -2.84 16.28 9.68
C LYS A 609 -3.12 17.45 8.72
N LYS A 610 -2.85 17.23 7.43
CA LYS A 610 -3.31 18.12 6.35
C LYS A 610 -4.77 17.85 6.04
N ILE A 611 -5.55 18.91 5.88
CA ILE A 611 -6.85 18.80 5.22
C ILE A 611 -6.65 18.55 3.72
N THR A 612 -7.70 18.10 3.04
CA THR A 612 -7.68 17.91 1.59
C THR A 612 -8.58 18.95 0.95
N ALA A 613 -8.10 19.60 -0.12
CA ALA A 613 -8.96 20.44 -0.95
C ALA A 613 -10.15 19.64 -1.46
N GLU A 614 -11.29 20.29 -1.61
CA GLU A 614 -12.55 19.64 -1.93
C GLU A 614 -12.85 18.47 -0.99
N VAL A 615 -12.75 18.69 0.33
CA VAL A 615 -13.27 17.80 1.39
C VAL A 615 -13.76 18.62 2.59
N TRP A 616 -15.01 18.41 3.00
CA TRP A 616 -15.51 18.92 4.28
C TRP A 616 -14.73 18.31 5.45
N THR A 617 -14.09 19.18 6.23
CA THR A 617 -13.34 18.83 7.44
C THR A 617 -13.88 19.67 8.60
N HIS A 618 -14.20 19.06 9.73
CA HIS A 618 -14.48 19.81 10.95
C HIS A 618 -13.16 20.24 11.57
N VAL A 619 -13.00 21.52 11.87
CA VAL A 619 -11.85 22.05 12.60
C VAL A 619 -12.33 22.69 13.89
N ALA A 620 -11.66 22.39 15.00
CA ALA A 620 -11.91 23.07 16.28
C ALA A 620 -10.61 23.55 16.92
N VAL A 621 -10.69 24.69 17.58
CA VAL A 621 -9.62 25.35 18.34
C VAL A 621 -10.14 25.62 19.74
N THR A 622 -9.53 25.03 20.76
CA THR A 622 -9.81 25.41 22.16
C THR A 622 -8.66 26.24 22.72
N ARG A 623 -8.97 27.19 23.61
CA ARG A 623 -8.00 27.92 24.42
C ARG A 623 -8.41 27.88 25.88
N ASN A 624 -7.51 27.46 26.78
CA ASN A 624 -7.78 27.46 28.22
C ASN A 624 -7.40 28.79 28.92
N GLY A 625 -7.69 28.90 30.21
CA GLY A 625 -7.45 30.12 31.00
C GLY A 625 -5.97 30.53 31.16
N VAL A 626 -5.01 29.63 30.88
CA VAL A 626 -3.57 29.97 30.83
C VAL A 626 -3.09 30.25 29.40
N GLY A 627 -4.01 30.37 28.44
CA GLY A 627 -3.73 30.66 27.04
C GLY A 627 -3.28 29.47 26.21
N GLN A 628 -3.25 28.24 26.74
CA GLN A 628 -2.83 27.05 25.98
C GLN A 628 -3.89 26.68 24.94
N PHE A 629 -3.44 26.53 23.69
CA PHE A 629 -4.28 26.14 22.56
C PHE A 629 -4.26 24.62 22.32
N ARG A 630 -5.36 24.10 21.75
CA ARG A 630 -5.44 22.76 21.14
C ARG A 630 -6.17 22.83 19.81
N ILE A 631 -5.75 22.01 18.83
CA ILE A 631 -6.44 21.81 17.56
C ILE A 631 -7.04 20.41 17.51
N TYR A 632 -8.27 20.34 17.02
CA TYR A 632 -8.98 19.11 16.70
C TYR A 632 -9.35 19.10 15.21
N GLN A 633 -9.31 17.93 14.58
CA GLN A 633 -9.80 17.71 13.22
C GLN A 633 -10.79 16.54 13.21
N ASN A 634 -11.95 16.72 12.60
CA ASN A 634 -13.04 15.72 12.56
C ASN A 634 -13.41 15.17 13.95
N GLY A 635 -13.43 16.05 14.95
CA GLY A 635 -13.71 15.71 16.35
C GLY A 635 -12.55 15.06 17.12
N GLU A 636 -11.45 14.66 16.46
CA GLU A 636 -10.29 14.06 17.13
C GLU A 636 -9.25 15.11 17.52
N LEU A 637 -8.58 14.95 18.67
CA LEU A 637 -7.44 15.77 19.05
C LEU A 637 -6.27 15.52 18.10
N ASP A 638 -5.87 16.54 17.34
CA ASP A 638 -4.71 16.48 16.44
C ASP A 638 -3.43 16.92 17.19
N THR A 639 -3.49 18.07 17.88
CA THR A 639 -2.36 18.60 18.64
C THR A 639 -2.79 19.48 19.81
N ASP A 640 -2.04 19.40 20.91
CA ASP A 640 -2.08 20.31 22.06
C ASP A 640 -0.75 21.06 22.26
N GLN A 641 0.20 20.85 21.35
CA GLN A 641 1.56 21.39 21.40
C GLN A 641 1.60 22.76 20.71
N GLY A 642 1.23 23.79 21.47
CA GLY A 642 1.26 25.19 21.05
C GLY A 642 1.92 26.12 22.07
N LYS A 643 2.19 27.35 21.66
CA LYS A 643 2.61 28.46 22.54
C LYS A 643 1.39 29.01 23.28
N PRO A 644 1.43 29.23 24.60
CA PRO A 644 0.32 29.85 25.31
C PRO A 644 0.22 31.35 24.99
N ILE A 645 -0.99 31.83 24.67
CA ILE A 645 -1.29 33.26 24.47
C ILE A 645 -2.61 33.61 25.18
N ALA A 646 -2.50 34.36 26.28
CA ALA A 646 -3.66 34.81 27.06
C ALA A 646 -4.27 36.14 26.58
N THR A 647 -3.65 36.82 25.60
CA THR A 647 -4.11 38.11 25.07
C THR A 647 -5.57 38.07 24.62
N LYS A 648 -6.33 39.14 24.88
CA LYS A 648 -7.68 39.35 24.33
C LYS A 648 -7.59 39.51 22.81
N LEU A 649 -8.56 38.97 22.09
CA LEU A 649 -8.57 38.93 20.63
C LEU A 649 -9.86 39.58 20.16
N GLU A 650 -9.77 40.67 19.40
CA GLU A 650 -10.92 41.54 19.08
C GLU A 650 -11.06 41.73 17.57
N HIS A 651 -12.25 42.15 17.14
CA HIS A 651 -12.56 42.50 15.74
C HIS A 651 -12.34 41.38 14.72
N LEU A 652 -12.61 40.13 15.10
CA LEU A 652 -12.40 38.96 14.24
C LEU A 652 -13.59 38.74 13.27
N ARG A 653 -13.29 38.33 12.05
CA ARG A 653 -14.21 38.15 10.93
C ARG A 653 -14.15 36.71 10.42
N ILE A 654 -15.30 36.14 10.09
CA ILE A 654 -15.37 34.77 9.58
C ILE A 654 -14.94 34.77 8.10
N GLY A 655 -14.06 33.84 7.74
CA GLY A 655 -13.58 33.67 6.35
C GLY A 655 -12.51 34.68 5.90
N TRP A 656 -11.95 35.48 6.81
CA TRP A 656 -10.90 36.46 6.53
C TRP A 656 -9.56 36.04 7.15
N THR A 657 -8.45 36.43 6.52
CA THR A 657 -7.07 36.10 6.93
C THR A 657 -6.16 37.34 6.89
N ALA A 658 -4.93 37.21 7.41
CA ALA A 658 -3.96 38.30 7.51
C ALA A 658 -3.24 38.69 6.20
N PRO A 659 -3.07 37.81 5.19
CA PRO A 659 -2.81 38.23 3.81
C PRO A 659 -4.08 38.85 3.21
N THR A 660 -3.95 39.87 2.36
CA THR A 660 -5.12 40.55 1.75
C THR A 660 -5.68 39.76 0.57
N LYS A 661 -6.31 38.62 0.85
CA LYS A 661 -7.19 37.83 -0.02
C LYS A 661 -8.18 37.07 0.88
N GLY A 662 -9.41 36.85 0.41
CA GLY A 662 -10.40 36.08 1.17
C GLY A 662 -10.26 34.57 0.94
N THR A 663 -10.96 33.79 1.77
CA THR A 663 -10.98 32.33 1.67
C THR A 663 -11.69 31.84 0.41
N ALA A 664 -11.11 30.86 -0.29
CA ALA A 664 -11.75 30.13 -1.38
C ALA A 664 -12.32 28.80 -0.86
N GLY A 665 -13.63 28.74 -0.62
CA GLY A 665 -14.20 27.56 0.02
C GLY A 665 -15.64 27.70 0.49
N TRP A 666 -15.99 26.87 1.46
CA TRP A 666 -17.30 26.79 2.07
C TRP A 666 -17.17 26.61 3.58
N LEU A 667 -18.08 27.23 4.33
CA LEU A 667 -18.20 27.11 5.77
C LEU A 667 -19.63 26.68 6.15
N SER A 668 -19.74 25.89 7.23
CA SER A 668 -21.01 25.48 7.81
C SER A 668 -20.84 25.22 9.31
N GLU A 669 -21.89 25.46 10.10
CA GLU A 669 -21.90 25.29 11.56
C GLU A 669 -20.74 26.02 12.27
N PHE A 670 -20.55 27.30 11.99
CA PHE A 670 -19.58 28.08 12.75
C PHE A 670 -20.11 28.32 14.17
N ARG A 671 -19.36 27.89 15.18
CA ARG A 671 -19.72 27.94 16.60
C ARG A 671 -18.64 28.63 17.41
N LEU A 672 -19.09 29.49 18.32
CA LEU A 672 -18.24 30.08 19.35
C LEU A 672 -18.79 29.74 20.73
N TRP A 673 -17.93 29.13 21.55
CA TRP A 673 -18.19 28.80 22.94
C TRP A 673 -17.34 29.66 23.87
N ASN A 674 -17.93 30.18 24.95
CA ASN A 674 -17.21 30.94 26.00
C ASN A 674 -16.54 30.04 27.06
N ARG A 675 -16.29 28.76 26.71
CA ARG A 675 -15.61 27.77 27.55
C ARG A 675 -14.76 26.84 26.71
N VAL A 676 -13.84 26.14 27.35
CA VAL A 676 -13.15 24.98 26.76
C VAL A 676 -14.11 23.80 26.73
N ARG A 677 -14.30 23.19 25.55
CA ARG A 677 -14.92 21.88 25.41
C ARG A 677 -13.89 20.77 25.60
N SER A 678 -14.30 19.64 26.17
CA SER A 678 -13.47 18.43 26.27
C SER A 678 -13.28 17.76 24.90
N ALA A 679 -12.33 16.81 24.80
CA ALA A 679 -12.17 16.02 23.59
C ALA A 679 -13.44 15.18 23.29
N ASP A 680 -14.06 14.62 24.32
CA ASP A 680 -15.28 13.81 24.21
C ASP A 680 -16.48 14.67 23.80
N GLU A 681 -16.60 15.89 24.34
CA GLU A 681 -17.65 16.84 23.95
C GLU A 681 -17.53 17.26 22.48
N ILE A 682 -16.32 17.55 22.00
CA ILE A 682 -16.10 17.90 20.59
C ILE A 682 -16.38 16.67 19.71
N ARG A 683 -15.88 15.49 20.07
CA ARG A 683 -16.10 14.25 19.31
C ARG A 683 -17.56 13.78 19.30
N ALA A 684 -18.38 14.19 20.27
CA ALA A 684 -19.80 13.82 20.36
C ALA A 684 -20.76 14.72 19.57
N ASP A 685 -20.41 15.99 19.32
CA ASP A 685 -21.30 16.97 18.67
C ASP A 685 -20.72 17.62 17.39
N PHE A 686 -19.51 17.26 16.94
CA PHE A 686 -18.94 17.85 15.72
C PHE A 686 -19.81 17.60 14.47
N ASP A 687 -20.54 16.48 14.44
CA ASP A 687 -21.43 16.03 13.38
C ASP A 687 -22.92 16.27 13.69
N ARG A 688 -23.27 17.12 14.67
CA ARG A 688 -24.66 17.49 15.01
C ARG A 688 -24.93 18.95 14.71
N SER A 689 -26.05 19.32 14.07
CA SER A 689 -26.47 20.73 14.00
C SER A 689 -27.20 21.19 15.27
N PHE A 690 -27.00 22.45 15.66
CA PHE A 690 -27.77 23.13 16.73
C PHE A 690 -28.80 24.15 16.17
N GLU A 691 -29.03 24.18 14.86
CA GLU A 691 -30.00 25.10 14.24
C GLU A 691 -31.43 24.78 14.72
N GLY A 692 -32.14 25.80 15.22
CA GLY A 692 -33.51 25.66 15.74
C GLY A 692 -33.62 25.03 17.15
N GLU A 693 -32.52 24.64 17.79
CA GLU A 693 -32.50 24.13 19.17
C GLU A 693 -32.20 25.23 20.21
N PRO A 694 -32.59 25.06 21.48
CA PRO A 694 -32.02 25.81 22.60
C PRO A 694 -30.49 25.62 22.63
N ARG A 695 -29.74 26.72 22.68
CA ARG A 695 -28.27 26.67 22.68
C ARG A 695 -27.75 25.92 23.92
N PRO A 696 -26.82 24.94 23.76
CA PRO A 696 -26.19 24.30 24.90
C PRO A 696 -25.38 25.27 25.75
N ASP A 697 -25.11 24.89 27.00
CA ASP A 697 -24.39 25.77 27.93
C ASP A 697 -22.98 26.15 27.43
N GLY A 698 -22.76 27.45 27.40
CA GLY A 698 -21.58 28.11 26.87
C GLY A 698 -21.55 28.41 25.36
N LEU A 699 -22.53 27.95 24.55
CA LEU A 699 -22.58 28.29 23.11
C LEU A 699 -23.12 29.72 22.91
N VAL A 700 -22.23 30.68 22.67
CA VAL A 700 -22.57 32.11 22.58
C VAL A 700 -22.86 32.60 21.16
N GLN A 701 -22.28 31.99 20.11
CA GLN A 701 -22.65 32.27 18.72
C GLN A 701 -22.76 30.97 17.90
N LEU A 702 -23.71 30.98 16.95
CA LEU A 702 -23.96 29.91 16.00
C LEU A 702 -24.37 30.54 14.66
N PHE A 703 -23.57 30.30 13.62
CA PHE A 703 -23.91 30.61 12.22
C PHE A 703 -24.05 29.29 11.46
N ALA A 704 -25.29 28.96 11.12
CA ALA A 704 -25.71 27.70 10.52
C ALA A 704 -26.88 27.97 9.56
N GLY A 705 -27.10 27.05 8.62
CA GLY A 705 -28.16 27.14 7.63
C GLY A 705 -28.20 28.50 6.93
N THR A 706 -29.29 29.26 7.12
CA THR A 706 -29.46 30.62 6.55
C THR A 706 -29.07 31.76 7.49
N ASN A 707 -28.71 31.46 8.74
CA ASN A 707 -28.38 32.45 9.77
C ASN A 707 -26.91 32.92 9.64
N TRP A 708 -26.57 33.59 8.55
CA TRP A 708 -25.27 34.25 8.34
C TRP A 708 -25.47 35.76 8.19
N ILE A 709 -24.59 36.56 8.80
CA ILE A 709 -24.70 38.03 8.89
C ILE A 709 -23.44 38.71 8.35
N GLY A 710 -23.54 40.01 8.01
CA GLY A 710 -22.38 40.84 7.67
C GLY A 710 -21.65 40.44 6.38
N LEU A 711 -22.26 39.61 5.52
CA LEU A 711 -21.66 39.08 4.31
C LEU A 711 -21.22 40.21 3.35
N LYS A 712 -19.97 40.14 2.89
CA LYS A 712 -19.43 41.00 1.82
C LYS A 712 -19.64 40.33 0.44
N ALA A 713 -19.30 41.02 -0.65
CA ALA A 713 -19.77 40.65 -1.99
C ALA A 713 -19.35 39.24 -2.48
N GLY A 714 -18.20 38.73 -2.07
CA GLY A 714 -17.69 37.39 -2.39
C GLY A 714 -18.18 36.30 -1.43
N ALA A 715 -19.05 36.65 -0.47
CA ALA A 715 -19.62 35.76 0.52
C ALA A 715 -21.14 35.67 0.34
N ARG A 716 -21.67 34.45 0.15
CA ARG A 716 -23.11 34.22 -0.09
C ARG A 716 -23.60 32.92 0.53
N ILE A 717 -24.89 32.84 0.81
CA ILE A 717 -25.54 31.59 1.23
C ILE A 717 -25.97 30.84 -0.03
N GLU A 718 -25.51 29.61 -0.19
CA GLU A 718 -25.80 28.77 -1.36
C GLU A 718 -26.32 27.40 -0.90
N ARG A 719 -27.33 26.85 -1.59
CA ARG A 719 -27.89 25.52 -1.28
C ARG A 719 -27.10 24.45 -2.02
N THR A 720 -26.68 23.42 -1.30
CA THR A 720 -25.83 22.35 -1.82
C THR A 720 -26.33 20.97 -1.39
N SER A 721 -26.14 19.97 -2.25
CA SER A 721 -26.23 18.53 -1.89
C SER A 721 -24.95 18.05 -1.20
N ASP A 722 -23.83 18.72 -1.46
CA ASP A 722 -22.53 18.49 -0.85
C ASP A 722 -22.35 19.38 0.38
N PHE A 723 -22.88 18.91 1.49
CA PHE A 723 -22.81 19.54 2.82
C PHE A 723 -22.08 18.59 3.81
N PRO A 724 -21.49 19.10 4.90
CA PRO A 724 -20.83 18.26 5.90
C PRO A 724 -21.84 17.31 6.57
N PRO A 725 -21.43 16.14 7.10
CA PRO A 725 -22.34 15.11 7.59
C PRO A 725 -23.03 15.50 8.92
N LEU A 726 -23.93 16.48 8.90
CA LEU A 726 -24.61 16.99 10.10
C LEU A 726 -25.96 16.33 10.34
N LEU A 727 -26.00 15.53 11.39
CA LEU A 727 -27.20 14.95 11.97
C LEU A 727 -28.13 16.06 12.45
N SER A 728 -29.40 15.96 12.08
CA SER A 728 -30.49 16.73 12.68
C SER A 728 -30.65 16.40 14.18
N PRO A 729 -31.41 17.20 14.96
CA PRO A 729 -31.64 16.92 16.37
C PRO A 729 -32.25 15.54 16.65
N VAL A 730 -32.98 14.96 15.69
CA VAL A 730 -33.56 13.61 15.79
C VAL A 730 -32.52 12.55 15.43
N GLU A 731 -31.80 12.72 14.32
CA GLU A 731 -30.74 11.81 13.89
C GLU A 731 -29.60 11.72 14.91
N ALA A 732 -29.20 12.83 15.53
CA ALA A 732 -28.17 12.87 16.57
C ALA A 732 -28.61 12.12 17.84
N ARG A 733 -29.87 12.30 18.26
CA ARG A 733 -30.47 11.52 19.37
C ARG A 733 -30.56 10.03 19.03
N MET A 734 -30.97 9.70 17.80
CA MET A 734 -31.03 8.32 17.31
C MET A 734 -29.63 7.70 17.26
N LEU A 735 -28.60 8.41 16.78
CA LEU A 735 -27.22 7.91 16.77
C LEU A 735 -26.66 7.74 18.19
N ALA A 736 -26.94 8.66 19.11
CA ALA A 736 -26.53 8.54 20.50
C ALA A 736 -27.17 7.32 21.20
N GLU A 737 -28.48 7.11 21.05
CA GLU A 737 -29.15 5.92 21.59
C GLU A 737 -28.73 4.63 20.86
N LYS A 738 -28.47 4.68 19.55
CA LYS A 738 -27.90 3.58 18.76
C LYS A 738 -26.49 3.21 19.23
N PHE A 739 -25.65 4.20 19.48
CA PHE A 739 -24.30 4.02 20.04
C PHE A 739 -24.37 3.39 21.43
N LYS A 740 -25.18 3.94 22.32
CA LYS A 740 -25.43 3.44 23.68
C LYS A 740 -25.96 2.00 23.68
N LYS A 741 -26.94 1.69 22.80
CA LYS A 741 -27.46 0.33 22.59
C LYS A 741 -26.34 -0.62 22.17
N PHE A 742 -25.66 -0.33 21.07
CA PHE A 742 -24.64 -1.25 20.53
C PHE A 742 -23.39 -1.33 21.42
N HIS A 743 -23.04 -0.28 22.18
CA HIS A 743 -21.94 -0.31 23.15
C HIS A 743 -22.27 -1.23 24.34
N ALA A 744 -23.52 -1.18 24.82
CA ALA A 744 -24.00 -2.11 25.83
C ALA A 744 -24.02 -3.56 25.31
N LEU A 745 -24.39 -3.78 24.04
CA LEU A 745 -24.36 -5.12 23.42
C LEU A 745 -22.94 -5.65 23.20
N ALA A 746 -22.05 -4.84 22.64
CA ALA A 746 -20.64 -5.18 22.42
C ALA A 746 -19.89 -5.55 23.70
N SER A 747 -20.33 -5.00 24.84
CA SER A 747 -19.75 -5.24 26.17
C SER A 747 -20.39 -6.41 26.93
N ARG A 748 -21.36 -7.13 26.33
CA ARG A 748 -21.88 -8.40 26.88
C ARG A 748 -20.95 -9.56 26.51
N SER A 749 -20.97 -10.63 27.29
CA SER A 749 -20.32 -11.90 26.94
C SER A 749 -20.95 -12.49 25.67
N GLY A 750 -20.11 -12.85 24.69
CA GLY A 750 -20.51 -13.47 23.43
C GLY A 750 -19.74 -14.74 23.09
N ASP A 751 -20.22 -15.46 22.09
CA ASP A 751 -19.67 -16.69 21.53
C ASP A 751 -18.71 -16.34 20.38
N ALA A 752 -17.40 -16.27 20.68
CA ALA A 752 -16.38 -15.85 19.71
C ALA A 752 -16.31 -16.75 18.45
N PRO A 753 -16.46 -18.09 18.51
CA PRO A 753 -16.63 -18.91 17.31
C PRO A 753 -17.79 -18.47 16.39
N LYS A 754 -18.97 -18.16 16.94
CA LYS A 754 -20.09 -17.60 16.15
C LYS A 754 -19.79 -16.21 15.61
N GLY A 755 -19.14 -15.38 16.41
CA GLY A 755 -18.63 -14.07 16.00
C GLY A 755 -17.66 -14.14 14.82
N GLY A 756 -16.81 -15.17 14.76
CA GLY A 756 -15.90 -15.41 13.65
C GLY A 756 -16.64 -15.71 12.33
N SER A 757 -17.73 -16.46 12.38
CA SER A 757 -18.61 -16.69 11.21
C SER A 757 -19.28 -15.40 10.75
N LEU A 758 -19.78 -14.57 11.68
CA LEU A 758 -20.36 -13.26 11.36
C LEU A 758 -19.31 -12.31 10.75
N PHE A 759 -18.11 -12.26 11.33
CA PHE A 759 -16.98 -11.49 10.81
C PHE A 759 -16.58 -11.92 9.39
N THR A 760 -16.57 -13.22 9.12
CA THR A 760 -16.28 -13.78 7.79
C THR A 760 -17.26 -13.25 6.74
N ASN A 761 -18.55 -13.18 7.08
CA ASN A 761 -19.60 -12.73 6.17
C ASN A 761 -19.66 -11.20 5.99
N LEU A 762 -19.37 -10.44 7.05
CA LEU A 762 -19.56 -8.98 7.07
C LEU A 762 -18.28 -8.17 6.78
N CYS A 763 -17.14 -8.61 7.31
CA CYS A 763 -15.92 -7.80 7.41
C CYS A 763 -14.76 -8.37 6.56
N MET A 764 -14.63 -9.69 6.47
CA MET A 764 -13.49 -10.36 5.82
C MET A 764 -13.42 -10.16 4.30
N SER A 765 -14.53 -9.74 3.67
CA SER A 765 -14.57 -9.26 2.28
C SER A 765 -13.69 -8.04 2.03
N CYS A 766 -13.50 -7.20 3.05
CA CYS A 766 -12.78 -5.94 2.97
C CYS A 766 -11.48 -5.96 3.78
N HIS A 767 -11.48 -6.61 4.94
CA HIS A 767 -10.39 -6.62 5.91
C HIS A 767 -9.65 -7.95 5.97
N SER A 768 -8.37 -7.92 6.35
CA SER A 768 -7.57 -9.11 6.57
C SER A 768 -7.23 -9.36 8.05
N VAL A 769 -7.25 -10.63 8.46
CA VAL A 769 -6.81 -11.11 9.78
C VAL A 769 -5.82 -12.26 9.56
N GLY A 770 -4.67 -12.25 10.25
CA GLY A 770 -3.63 -13.27 10.07
C GLY A 770 -3.07 -13.39 8.63
N GLY A 771 -3.28 -12.37 7.79
CA GLY A 771 -2.92 -12.39 6.37
C GLY A 771 -3.97 -13.03 5.44
N GLN A 772 -5.14 -13.42 5.95
CA GLN A 772 -6.29 -13.93 5.18
C GLN A 772 -7.41 -12.88 5.13
N GLY A 773 -8.16 -12.80 4.03
CA GLY A 773 -9.24 -11.84 3.82
C GLY A 773 -8.90 -10.72 2.84
N GLY A 774 -9.79 -9.73 2.74
CA GLY A 774 -9.70 -8.61 1.81
C GLY A 774 -8.57 -7.61 2.13
N GLN A 775 -8.21 -6.81 1.14
CA GLN A 775 -7.23 -5.72 1.24
C GLN A 775 -7.83 -4.38 0.77
N VAL A 776 -9.10 -4.15 1.13
CA VAL A 776 -9.84 -2.92 0.85
C VAL A 776 -9.77 -2.00 2.07
N GLY A 777 -10.01 -2.54 3.26
CA GLY A 777 -9.81 -1.87 4.55
C GLY A 777 -8.46 -2.24 5.19
N PRO A 778 -8.12 -1.62 6.32
CA PRO A 778 -6.94 -1.99 7.12
C PRO A 778 -6.98 -3.44 7.59
N ALA A 779 -5.81 -4.01 7.85
CA ALA A 779 -5.72 -5.29 8.55
C ALA A 779 -6.24 -5.15 9.99
N LEU A 780 -7.01 -6.14 10.46
CA LEU A 780 -7.63 -6.15 11.78
C LEU A 780 -6.93 -7.11 12.77
N SER A 781 -5.77 -7.67 12.40
CA SER A 781 -4.85 -8.28 13.37
C SER A 781 -4.45 -7.25 14.42
N GLY A 782 -4.74 -7.49 15.70
CA GLY A 782 -4.50 -6.53 16.79
C GLY A 782 -5.65 -5.55 17.06
N ALA A 783 -6.73 -5.55 16.27
CA ALA A 783 -7.84 -4.60 16.42
C ALA A 783 -8.53 -4.67 17.81
N GLY A 784 -8.51 -5.83 18.47
CA GLY A 784 -9.04 -6.02 19.82
C GLY A 784 -8.32 -5.23 20.91
N ALA A 785 -7.11 -4.70 20.64
CA ALA A 785 -6.41 -3.79 21.55
C ALA A 785 -7.04 -2.37 21.61
N SER A 786 -7.85 -1.99 20.61
CA SER A 786 -8.48 -0.66 20.53
C SER A 786 -9.70 -0.50 21.46
N GLY A 787 -10.25 -1.62 21.95
CA GLY A 787 -11.46 -1.64 22.78
C GLY A 787 -12.77 -1.45 22.00
N ASN A 788 -13.87 -1.88 22.63
CA ASN A 788 -15.21 -1.89 22.03
C ASN A 788 -15.67 -0.50 21.56
N GLU A 789 -15.37 0.54 22.33
CA GLU A 789 -15.84 1.90 22.02
C GLU A 789 -15.24 2.42 20.71
N ALA A 790 -13.92 2.33 20.53
CA ALA A 790 -13.25 2.77 19.32
C ALA A 790 -13.69 1.96 18.08
N LEU A 791 -13.78 0.64 18.22
CA LEU A 791 -14.29 -0.23 17.15
C LEU A 791 -15.73 0.13 16.76
N LEU A 792 -16.60 0.36 17.74
CA LEU A 792 -18.00 0.71 17.49
C LEU A 792 -18.14 2.09 16.83
N ARG A 793 -17.34 3.09 17.23
CA ARG A 793 -17.31 4.41 16.57
C ARG A 793 -16.92 4.28 15.09
N ASN A 794 -15.90 3.47 14.78
CA ASN A 794 -15.49 3.23 13.40
C ASN A 794 -16.55 2.47 12.57
N ILE A 795 -17.30 1.55 13.19
CA ILE A 795 -18.36 0.79 12.51
C ILE A 795 -19.64 1.61 12.29
N LEU A 796 -20.03 2.44 13.26
CA LEU A 796 -21.26 3.24 13.19
C LEU A 796 -21.09 4.55 12.41
N THR A 797 -19.88 5.11 12.37
CA THR A 797 -19.56 6.36 11.70
C THR A 797 -18.32 6.24 10.80
N PRO A 798 -18.31 5.35 9.79
CA PRO A 798 -17.13 5.08 8.97
C PRO A 798 -16.64 6.30 8.17
N ASN A 799 -17.51 7.30 7.95
CA ASN A 799 -17.17 8.56 7.29
C ASN A 799 -16.59 9.63 8.25
N ALA A 800 -16.69 9.44 9.58
CA ALA A 800 -16.35 10.46 10.58
C ALA A 800 -14.84 10.64 10.83
N ALA A 801 -14.01 9.64 10.56
CA ALA A 801 -12.56 9.70 10.75
C ALA A 801 -11.86 8.75 9.77
N MET A 802 -11.59 9.25 8.56
CA MET A 802 -10.96 8.47 7.49
C MET A 802 -9.53 8.90 7.25
N GLU A 803 -8.60 7.94 7.30
CA GLU A 803 -7.27 8.10 6.73
C GLU A 803 -7.35 8.18 5.20
N GLY A 804 -6.48 9.00 4.58
CA GLY A 804 -6.51 9.24 3.14
C GLY A 804 -6.38 7.99 2.26
N GLY A 805 -5.72 6.94 2.76
CA GLY A 805 -5.52 5.68 2.05
C GLY A 805 -6.76 4.78 1.92
N TYR A 806 -7.81 5.03 2.69
CA TYR A 806 -9.06 4.22 2.69
C TYR A 806 -10.28 4.96 2.12
N ARG A 807 -10.08 6.14 1.53
CA ARG A 807 -11.11 6.86 0.79
C ARG A 807 -11.46 6.11 -0.49
N ALA A 808 -12.76 5.99 -0.78
CA ALA A 808 -13.19 5.47 -2.07
C ALA A 808 -12.74 6.43 -3.19
N PHE A 809 -12.02 5.89 -4.17
CA PHE A 809 -11.65 6.55 -5.42
C PHE A 809 -12.67 6.19 -6.49
N ARG A 810 -13.25 7.23 -7.11
CA ARG A 810 -14.28 7.14 -8.13
C ARG A 810 -13.67 7.29 -9.51
N VAL A 811 -14.06 6.43 -10.43
CA VAL A 811 -13.76 6.52 -11.86
C VAL A 811 -15.08 6.55 -12.62
N GLU A 812 -15.33 7.68 -13.27
CA GLU A 812 -16.42 7.85 -14.23
C GLU A 812 -15.92 7.46 -15.62
N LEU A 813 -16.64 6.58 -16.30
CA LEU A 813 -16.30 6.08 -17.63
C LEU A 813 -17.01 6.86 -18.74
N ASN A 814 -16.46 6.78 -19.95
CA ASN A 814 -17.01 7.44 -21.13
C ASN A 814 -18.37 6.88 -21.59
N ASP A 815 -18.74 5.66 -21.18
CA ASP A 815 -20.07 5.07 -21.37
C ASP A 815 -21.12 5.55 -20.34
N GLY A 816 -20.66 6.23 -19.27
CA GLY A 816 -21.48 6.75 -18.18
C GLY A 816 -21.52 5.86 -16.93
N ASP A 817 -20.85 4.70 -16.93
CA ASP A 817 -20.73 3.88 -15.72
C ASP A 817 -19.78 4.55 -14.70
N VAL A 818 -20.05 4.34 -13.41
CA VAL A 818 -19.29 4.92 -12.30
C VAL A 818 -18.81 3.82 -11.35
N LEU A 819 -17.49 3.64 -11.30
CA LEU A 819 -16.80 2.62 -10.52
C LEU A 819 -16.17 3.25 -9.28
N ASP A 820 -16.57 2.79 -8.10
CA ASP A 820 -15.97 3.15 -6.81
C ASP A 820 -15.08 2.00 -6.31
N GLY A 821 -13.88 2.31 -5.80
CA GLY A 821 -12.92 1.34 -5.27
C GLY A 821 -11.76 2.00 -4.52
N ILE A 822 -10.82 1.22 -3.97
CA ILE A 822 -9.54 1.76 -3.47
C ILE A 822 -8.56 1.87 -4.64
N LEU A 823 -7.87 3.01 -4.75
CA LEU A 823 -6.85 3.24 -5.76
C LEU A 823 -5.60 2.40 -5.46
N VAL A 824 -5.32 1.41 -6.32
CA VAL A 824 -4.10 0.57 -6.22
C VAL A 824 -2.94 1.19 -7.00
N LEU A 825 -3.22 1.71 -8.19
CA LEU A 825 -2.24 2.32 -9.09
C LEU A 825 -2.92 3.33 -10.01
N ARG A 826 -2.21 4.40 -10.37
CA ARG A 826 -2.54 5.28 -11.49
C ARG A 826 -1.27 5.55 -12.27
N ASP A 827 -1.22 5.11 -13.52
CA ASP A 827 -0.12 5.34 -14.45
C ASP A 827 -0.64 6.10 -15.69
N ALA A 828 0.21 6.27 -16.72
CA ALA A 828 -0.15 6.99 -17.94
C ALA A 828 -1.11 6.20 -18.87
N GLU A 829 -1.22 4.88 -18.67
CA GLU A 829 -2.03 3.99 -19.50
C GLU A 829 -3.35 3.58 -18.81
N ALA A 830 -3.33 3.40 -17.48
CA ALA A 830 -4.46 2.89 -16.73
C ALA A 830 -4.58 3.40 -15.28
N ILE A 831 -5.79 3.26 -14.75
CA ILE A 831 -6.12 3.31 -13.32
C ILE A 831 -6.44 1.89 -12.87
N VAL A 832 -5.88 1.45 -11.73
CA VAL A 832 -6.21 0.14 -11.13
C VAL A 832 -7.00 0.36 -9.85
N LEU A 833 -8.22 -0.18 -9.80
CA LEU A 833 -9.10 -0.13 -8.64
C LEU A 833 -9.25 -1.51 -8.00
N ARG A 834 -9.27 -1.54 -6.67
CA ARG A 834 -9.63 -2.69 -5.84
C ARG A 834 -11.02 -2.47 -5.25
N ARG A 835 -11.93 -3.44 -5.37
CA ARG A 835 -13.28 -3.35 -4.80
C ARG A 835 -13.60 -4.61 -3.98
N PRO A 836 -14.45 -4.54 -2.95
CA PRO A 836 -14.87 -5.70 -2.18
C PRO A 836 -15.36 -6.85 -3.07
N ASN A 837 -15.01 -8.09 -2.74
CA ASN A 837 -15.47 -9.30 -3.45
C ASN A 837 -15.33 -9.23 -4.99
N SER A 838 -14.23 -8.63 -5.47
CA SER A 838 -13.83 -8.66 -6.88
C SER A 838 -12.30 -8.57 -7.00
N GLU A 839 -11.78 -9.09 -8.11
CA GLU A 839 -10.38 -8.96 -8.48
C GLU A 839 -10.04 -7.49 -8.87
N ASP A 840 -8.83 -7.02 -8.56
CA ASP A 840 -8.34 -5.70 -9.00
C ASP A 840 -8.54 -5.49 -10.51
N ILE A 841 -9.15 -4.37 -10.89
CA ILE A 841 -9.57 -4.02 -12.26
C ILE A 841 -8.63 -2.97 -12.84
N ARG A 842 -8.02 -3.26 -14.01
CA ARG A 842 -7.28 -2.28 -14.83
C ARG A 842 -8.25 -1.56 -15.76
N ILE A 843 -8.43 -0.26 -15.57
CA ILE A 843 -9.26 0.64 -16.38
C ILE A 843 -8.34 1.47 -17.28
N PRO A 844 -8.36 1.32 -18.62
CA PRO A 844 -7.55 2.14 -19.51
C PRO A 844 -7.92 3.62 -19.40
N VAL A 845 -6.94 4.52 -19.31
CA VAL A 845 -7.15 5.98 -19.19
C VAL A 845 -7.99 6.53 -20.35
N LYS A 846 -7.90 5.93 -21.55
CA LYS A 846 -8.74 6.28 -22.72
C LYS A 846 -10.25 6.05 -22.50
N GLY A 847 -10.64 5.20 -21.55
CA GLY A 847 -12.03 4.94 -21.17
C GLY A 847 -12.54 5.84 -20.05
N VAL A 848 -11.68 6.65 -19.42
CA VAL A 848 -11.98 7.46 -18.24
C VAL A 848 -12.44 8.87 -18.66
N ARG A 849 -13.62 9.27 -18.18
CA ARG A 849 -14.16 10.63 -18.27
C ARG A 849 -13.62 11.53 -17.17
N ARG A 850 -13.64 11.03 -15.93
CA ARG A 850 -13.19 11.72 -14.71
C ARG A 850 -12.73 10.69 -13.67
N ALA A 851 -11.72 11.02 -12.86
CA ALA A 851 -11.24 10.11 -11.82
C ALA A 851 -10.60 10.85 -10.63
N GLU A 852 -11.18 10.67 -9.45
CA GLU A 852 -10.86 11.42 -8.23
C GLU A 852 -11.16 10.65 -6.93
N PHE A 853 -10.60 11.12 -5.81
CA PHE A 853 -11.00 10.61 -4.49
C PHE A 853 -12.35 11.22 -4.09
N THR A 854 -13.29 10.36 -3.68
CA THR A 854 -14.50 10.79 -2.99
C THR A 854 -14.19 11.13 -1.53
N ARG A 855 -15.20 11.70 -0.85
CA ARG A 855 -15.15 12.08 0.56
C ARG A 855 -15.68 11.00 1.49
N ARG A 856 -15.89 9.79 0.97
CA ARG A 856 -16.60 8.71 1.66
C ARG A 856 -15.70 7.50 1.84
N SER A 857 -15.99 6.76 2.90
CA SER A 857 -15.39 5.46 3.15
C SER A 857 -15.97 4.45 2.19
N ILE A 858 -15.18 3.45 1.81
CA ILE A 858 -15.69 2.26 1.13
C ILE A 858 -16.38 1.29 2.11
N MET A 859 -16.24 1.52 3.42
CA MET A 859 -16.97 0.80 4.46
C MET A 859 -18.42 1.32 4.54
N PRO A 860 -19.43 0.46 4.38
CA PRO A 860 -20.84 0.88 4.38
C PRO A 860 -21.33 1.22 5.79
N GLU A 861 -22.27 2.17 5.86
CA GLU A 861 -22.95 2.53 7.10
C GLU A 861 -24.02 1.50 7.51
N GLY A 862 -24.39 1.51 8.79
CA GLY A 862 -25.49 0.69 9.30
C GLY A 862 -25.24 -0.83 9.26
N LEU A 863 -23.97 -1.27 9.30
CA LEU A 863 -23.58 -2.69 9.29
C LEU A 863 -24.20 -3.52 10.42
N LEU A 864 -24.45 -2.93 11.59
CA LEU A 864 -25.01 -3.61 12.76
C LEU A 864 -26.54 -3.64 12.80
N ASP A 865 -27.22 -2.89 11.91
CA ASP A 865 -28.64 -2.55 12.07
C ASP A 865 -29.59 -3.74 11.81
N GLY A 866 -29.13 -4.72 11.04
CA GLY A 866 -29.84 -5.97 10.76
C GLY A 866 -29.45 -7.15 11.65
N LEU A 867 -28.55 -6.96 12.63
CA LEU A 867 -28.07 -8.04 13.50
C LEU A 867 -28.93 -8.18 14.76
N GLY A 868 -29.13 -9.43 15.21
CA GLY A 868 -29.75 -9.70 16.51
C GLY A 868 -28.84 -9.23 17.66
N GLU A 869 -29.42 -8.98 18.84
CA GLU A 869 -28.65 -8.54 20.02
C GLU A 869 -27.51 -9.51 20.37
N LYS A 870 -27.75 -10.81 20.20
CA LYS A 870 -26.74 -11.84 20.42
C LYS A 870 -25.65 -11.84 19.35
N ASP A 871 -26.01 -11.62 18.08
CA ASP A 871 -25.05 -11.59 16.97
C ASP A 871 -24.05 -10.44 17.13
N VAL A 872 -24.49 -9.28 17.64
CA VAL A 872 -23.59 -8.16 17.98
C VAL A 872 -22.63 -8.55 19.10
N ALA A 873 -23.14 -9.16 20.19
CA ALA A 873 -22.28 -9.58 21.31
C ALA A 873 -21.27 -10.65 20.87
N ASP A 874 -21.71 -11.64 20.07
CA ASP A 874 -20.87 -12.70 19.52
C ASP A 874 -19.78 -12.11 18.59
N LEU A 875 -20.14 -11.19 17.68
CA LEU A 875 -19.20 -10.49 16.79
C LEU A 875 -18.13 -9.70 17.56
N PHE A 876 -18.52 -8.91 18.57
CA PHE A 876 -17.56 -8.14 19.36
C PHE A 876 -16.71 -9.02 20.27
N ALA A 877 -17.25 -10.15 20.77
CA ALA A 877 -16.45 -11.16 21.46
C ALA A 877 -15.35 -11.73 20.57
N TYR A 878 -15.63 -11.99 19.28
CA TYR A 878 -14.61 -12.37 18.31
C TYR A 878 -13.58 -11.25 18.05
N LEU A 879 -14.02 -10.02 17.79
CA LEU A 879 -13.12 -8.87 17.57
C LEU A 879 -12.17 -8.66 18.76
N GLY A 880 -12.64 -8.88 19.99
CA GLY A 880 -11.81 -8.83 21.20
C GLY A 880 -10.74 -9.92 21.31
N THR A 881 -10.82 -11.00 20.52
CA THR A 881 -9.76 -12.03 20.42
C THR A 881 -8.61 -11.65 19.48
N LEU A 882 -8.82 -10.66 18.60
CA LEU A 882 -7.84 -10.23 17.60
C LEU A 882 -6.78 -9.33 18.24
N LYS A 883 -5.84 -9.93 18.98
CA LYS A 883 -4.74 -9.24 19.69
C LYS A 883 -3.39 -9.49 19.02
#